data_AF-A0A9C7UXY8-F1
#
_entry.id   AF-A0A9C7UXY8-F1
#
_cell.length_a   1.000
_cell.length_b   1.000
_cell.length_c   1.000
_cell.angle_alpha   90.00
_cell.angle_beta   90.00
_cell.angle_gamma   90.00
#
_symmetry.space_group_name_H-M   'P 1'
#
loop_
_entity.id
_entity.type
_entity.pdbx_description
1 polymer ?
#
loop_
_entity_poly.entity_id
_entity_poly.type
_entity_poly.pdbx_seq_one_letter_code
_entity_poly.pdbx_strand_id
1 'polypeptide(L)'
;MNLADDTRGRVPFALIGVLLLVGSLSFAGALVARPAPHVNENVEQSMRTVTAGTRTALRGAVRQAGREAAAEPLVRPANTTAGRVMDDVAPFRDYLRLRIYLTARERLRSVGAHGGDVSATASLPATPNATALRRAKRRVHVEPVGNLTEAGLRVRIDGVSMRATRGGTTVAATKKNVTLVVETPVLALHERVQRFERRLDSGPLDPGLGRRLTARLYAVTWARGYAQYGGAPITNVLSNRHIELLTNGAILEEQTKSFGTSDPDGRRGVRRATARVGLTDLLVPTTQHGKLWTDLVLNTAGGGGADGTIDGSLDAASEPLDSAHSPETGMNIGVNESAERALLDLIDGGESSELDAAIGSAYRVSVRPVASVRTVRDELKPHPRPPGEGWTLRDERTKTDVSVQNASASSPGTRRGWHLLWTGARRVVRTHTVVRRWEREDTTQDENRGWTARLPFPGTSPRPQPTPPGPTPPTQPRPPTNRTVRTTHRWTDEFVVSLGVAGDHVTTDRAPVRPLPSAHEANGAAGPNLADVRGMAIERLVTDRGGADGLARRASVGTMNTRAVAVQGRYSNLLRARVYRDVRSLRNRVRNRSVTVSRGTLATGGTNPAAKLASSLRADRSALIGAPARYEDAAERARYAARATYLDAVIDRLDSRAERTRRTRMGLGRAVQDATGVSLDRIRRTFAARRRVTSPSTHRLRTSGPGTPVNISVDGSPPYLTLSAVKHRHVSAVPRGSKTYPLSARNVNLFTVPSSDISDGIVSLLPDGRKPKRVQLRTAGVALRAANETLATETNASLRRRRDDLQRALSSSIGDIERNVRSELAASDAIELDRSERRTVVHRGVTRWRTTANRASAIANGSAAGSIARAVERERRDDWSRMRRDAATLRIRFALESARRDVDGVCQSSVAPTVSTTRRVLVTELKAAVQQGIENRVQQRLNESINETVGDLPAGLPVVPVPGYWYATVNVWQVDVSGTYARFTVRAREGSPTTPGASVAYSRQAGPVRLDTDDDGTKELLGRTTPVSFDTGTTVVVAVPPGKTGVGDVDGNADERSPGWSNRSDNPFDAADLRDDHALRRDRRPRRDDADGTPRTVRGGALGDDIVGRYRRGGGTDGTRP
;
A
#
# COMPACT_ATOMS: atom_id res chain seq x y z
N MET A 1 -30.86 -58.45 -81.92
CA MET A 1 -30.03 -59.58 -81.45
C MET A 1 -30.75 -60.15 -80.24
N ASN A 2 -31.39 -61.30 -80.43
CA ASN A 2 -32.26 -61.95 -79.46
C ASN A 2 -31.38 -62.74 -78.46
N LEU A 3 -31.58 -62.54 -77.16
CA LEU A 3 -30.93 -63.33 -76.09
C LEU A 3 -31.55 -64.75 -75.94
N ALA A 4 -32.44 -65.15 -76.86
CA ALA A 4 -33.14 -66.43 -76.82
C ALA A 4 -32.31 -67.63 -77.32
N ASP A 5 -31.23 -67.42 -78.08
CA ASP A 5 -30.52 -68.51 -78.77
C ASP A 5 -29.22 -68.99 -78.09
N ASP A 6 -28.82 -68.41 -76.95
CA ASP A 6 -27.69 -68.93 -76.18
C ASP A 6 -28.13 -70.01 -75.18
N THR A 7 -27.90 -71.26 -75.57
CA THR A 7 -28.29 -72.46 -74.81
C THR A 7 -27.36 -72.80 -73.64
N ARG A 8 -26.30 -72.03 -73.38
CA ARG A 8 -25.28 -72.38 -72.37
C ARG A 8 -25.54 -71.83 -70.95
N GLY A 9 -26.61 -71.07 -70.73
CA GLY A 9 -26.95 -70.46 -69.43
C GLY A 9 -28.10 -71.09 -68.63
N ARG A 10 -28.85 -72.08 -69.15
CA ARG A 10 -30.11 -72.54 -68.52
C ARG A 10 -29.95 -73.50 -67.34
N VAL A 11 -28.85 -74.23 -67.24
CA VAL A 11 -28.66 -75.27 -66.20
C VAL A 11 -28.36 -74.71 -64.79
N PRO A 12 -27.50 -73.67 -64.61
CA PRO A 12 -27.20 -73.16 -63.27
C PRO A 12 -28.39 -72.46 -62.60
N PHE A 13 -29.21 -71.71 -63.35
CA PHE A 13 -30.34 -70.98 -62.78
C PHE A 13 -31.52 -71.88 -62.41
N ALA A 14 -31.77 -72.96 -63.17
CA ALA A 14 -32.78 -73.95 -62.80
C ALA A 14 -32.41 -74.69 -61.50
N LEU A 15 -31.12 -74.98 -61.28
CA LEU A 15 -30.65 -75.62 -60.05
C LEU A 15 -30.81 -74.73 -58.82
N ILE A 16 -30.53 -73.43 -58.92
CA ILE A 16 -30.76 -72.48 -57.80
C ILE A 16 -32.26 -72.33 -57.52
N GLY A 17 -33.09 -72.27 -58.57
CA GLY A 17 -34.54 -72.23 -58.44
C GLY A 17 -35.11 -73.45 -57.72
N VAL A 18 -34.67 -74.66 -58.10
CA VAL A 18 -35.09 -75.91 -57.44
C VAL A 18 -34.54 -76.02 -56.03
N LEU A 19 -33.29 -75.62 -55.78
CA LEU A 19 -32.71 -75.64 -54.43
C LEU A 19 -33.45 -74.68 -53.49
N LEU A 20 -33.84 -73.50 -53.97
CA LEU A 20 -34.66 -72.56 -53.20
C LEU A 20 -36.09 -73.09 -52.98
N LEU A 21 -36.68 -73.76 -53.97
CA LEU A 21 -38.04 -74.30 -53.84
C LEU A 21 -38.08 -75.50 -52.88
N VAL A 22 -37.09 -76.40 -52.94
CA VAL A 22 -36.95 -77.55 -52.04
C VAL A 22 -36.52 -77.12 -50.63
N GLY A 23 -35.68 -76.08 -50.51
CA GLY A 23 -35.33 -75.46 -49.24
C GLY A 23 -36.53 -74.79 -48.56
N SER A 24 -37.36 -74.07 -49.32
CA SER A 24 -38.58 -73.44 -48.79
C SER A 24 -39.66 -74.45 -48.42
N LEU A 25 -39.83 -75.55 -49.16
CA LEU A 25 -40.81 -76.59 -48.78
C LEU A 25 -40.38 -77.36 -47.52
N SER A 26 -39.07 -77.59 -47.34
CA SER A 26 -38.54 -78.28 -46.16
C SER A 26 -38.64 -77.43 -44.89
N PHE A 27 -38.58 -76.09 -45.01
CA PHE A 27 -38.72 -75.18 -43.87
C PHE A 27 -40.20 -74.92 -43.49
N ALA A 28 -41.13 -75.01 -44.45
CA ALA A 28 -42.56 -74.87 -44.18
C ALA A 28 -43.13 -76.07 -43.39
N GLY A 29 -42.65 -77.29 -43.64
CA GLY A 29 -43.09 -78.50 -42.92
C GLY A 29 -42.65 -78.54 -41.44
N ALA A 30 -41.51 -77.96 -41.09
CA ALA A 30 -40.98 -77.98 -39.72
C ALA A 30 -41.61 -76.94 -38.78
N LEU A 31 -42.33 -75.93 -39.31
CA LEU A 31 -43.00 -74.88 -38.53
C LEU A 31 -44.45 -75.23 -38.16
N VAL A 32 -45.07 -76.19 -38.84
CA VAL A 32 -46.47 -76.60 -38.58
C VAL A 32 -46.58 -77.64 -37.45
N ALA A 33 -45.48 -78.30 -37.07
CA ALA A 33 -45.45 -79.34 -36.03
C ALA A 33 -44.92 -78.86 -34.66
N ARG A 34 -44.97 -77.57 -34.34
CA ARG A 34 -44.77 -77.07 -32.97
C ARG A 34 -46.09 -76.52 -32.43
N PRO A 35 -46.61 -77.01 -31.30
CA PRO A 35 -47.77 -76.39 -30.67
C PRO A 35 -47.44 -74.92 -30.42
N ALA A 36 -48.34 -74.02 -30.83
CA ALA A 36 -48.22 -72.60 -30.51
C ALA A 36 -48.03 -72.46 -28.99
N PRO A 37 -47.02 -71.72 -28.50
CA PRO A 37 -46.92 -71.48 -27.07
C PRO A 37 -48.24 -70.83 -26.62
N HIS A 38 -48.94 -71.47 -25.69
CA HIS A 38 -50.10 -70.87 -25.03
C HIS A 38 -49.62 -69.62 -24.28
N VAL A 39 -49.66 -68.46 -24.94
CA VAL A 39 -49.46 -67.17 -24.29
C VAL A 39 -50.67 -66.96 -23.40
N ASN A 40 -50.45 -67.08 -22.10
CA ASN A 40 -51.51 -66.89 -21.13
C ASN A 40 -51.83 -65.39 -21.02
N GLU A 41 -52.85 -64.97 -21.73
CA GLU A 41 -53.28 -63.57 -21.87
C GLU A 41 -53.51 -62.90 -20.50
N ASN A 42 -53.99 -63.66 -19.52
CA ASN A 42 -54.19 -63.21 -18.14
C ASN A 42 -52.87 -62.87 -17.41
N VAL A 43 -51.79 -63.61 -17.65
CA VAL A 43 -50.46 -63.32 -17.07
C VAL A 43 -49.88 -62.06 -17.69
N GLU A 44 -49.97 -61.92 -19.02
CA GLU A 44 -49.44 -60.75 -19.71
C GLU A 44 -50.20 -59.47 -19.35
N GLN A 45 -51.54 -59.53 -19.31
CA GLN A 45 -52.38 -58.40 -18.88
C GLN A 45 -52.10 -58.00 -17.42
N SER A 46 -52.00 -58.97 -16.50
CA SER A 46 -51.68 -58.69 -15.09
C SER A 46 -50.29 -58.07 -14.92
N MET A 47 -49.29 -58.58 -15.65
CA MET A 47 -47.93 -58.03 -15.63
C MET A 47 -47.82 -56.64 -16.25
N ARG A 48 -48.57 -56.35 -17.33
CA ARG A 48 -48.67 -55.00 -17.92
C ARG A 48 -49.31 -54.02 -16.94
N THR A 49 -50.40 -54.40 -16.29
CA THR A 49 -51.10 -53.58 -15.28
C THR A 49 -50.20 -53.30 -14.08
N VAL A 50 -49.51 -54.32 -13.53
CA VAL A 50 -48.52 -54.11 -12.46
C VAL A 50 -47.36 -53.23 -12.90
N THR A 51 -46.90 -53.34 -14.14
CA THR A 51 -45.83 -52.48 -14.67
C THR A 51 -46.27 -51.01 -14.70
N ALA A 52 -47.49 -50.73 -15.16
CA ALA A 52 -48.06 -49.39 -15.17
C ALA A 52 -48.28 -48.87 -13.73
N GLY A 53 -48.88 -49.69 -12.85
CA GLY A 53 -49.09 -49.38 -11.44
C GLY A 53 -47.78 -49.10 -10.69
N THR A 54 -46.73 -49.89 -10.97
CA THR A 54 -45.37 -49.71 -10.43
C THR A 54 -44.82 -48.33 -10.81
N ARG A 55 -44.90 -47.92 -12.08
CA ARG A 55 -44.40 -46.60 -12.51
C ARG A 55 -45.15 -45.46 -11.82
N THR A 56 -46.46 -45.58 -11.66
CA THR A 56 -47.28 -44.58 -10.95
C THR A 56 -46.93 -44.52 -9.47
N ALA A 57 -46.84 -45.66 -8.79
CA ALA A 57 -46.46 -45.76 -7.38
C ALA A 57 -45.06 -45.18 -7.12
N LEU A 58 -44.08 -45.50 -7.98
CA LEU A 58 -42.72 -45.00 -7.86
C LEU A 58 -42.63 -43.48 -8.11
N ARG A 59 -43.40 -42.91 -9.06
CA ARG A 59 -43.48 -41.45 -9.23
C ARG A 59 -44.04 -40.76 -7.98
N GLY A 60 -45.08 -41.35 -7.37
CA GLY A 60 -45.64 -40.88 -6.10
C GLY A 60 -44.62 -40.94 -4.97
N ALA A 61 -43.89 -42.06 -4.87
CA ALA A 61 -42.83 -42.25 -3.87
C ALA A 61 -41.71 -41.22 -4.00
N VAL A 62 -41.24 -40.92 -5.22
CA VAL A 62 -40.20 -39.90 -5.45
C VAL A 62 -40.68 -38.51 -5.05
N ARG A 63 -41.92 -38.12 -5.39
CA ARG A 63 -42.50 -36.82 -4.98
C ARG A 63 -42.64 -36.70 -3.46
N GLN A 64 -43.10 -37.75 -2.80
CA GLN A 64 -43.24 -37.77 -1.33
C GLN A 64 -41.86 -37.73 -0.65
N ALA A 65 -40.95 -38.61 -1.03
CA ALA A 65 -39.59 -38.64 -0.50
C ALA A 65 -38.87 -37.31 -0.72
N GLY A 66 -39.05 -36.66 -1.88
CA GLY A 66 -38.52 -35.34 -2.16
C GLY A 66 -39.08 -34.25 -1.24
N ARG A 67 -40.40 -34.23 -1.00
CA ARG A 67 -41.05 -33.27 -0.08
C ARG A 67 -40.57 -33.44 1.35
N GLU A 68 -40.53 -34.67 1.85
CA GLU A 68 -40.11 -34.95 3.22
C GLU A 68 -38.60 -34.74 3.42
N ALA A 69 -37.77 -35.10 2.43
CA ALA A 69 -36.34 -34.81 2.47
C ALA A 69 -36.07 -33.30 2.48
N ALA A 70 -36.85 -32.51 1.75
CA ALA A 70 -36.74 -31.05 1.74
C ALA A 70 -37.15 -30.43 3.10
N ALA A 71 -38.19 -30.98 3.74
CA ALA A 71 -38.67 -30.49 5.04
C ALA A 71 -37.66 -30.73 6.17
N GLU A 72 -36.97 -31.88 6.15
CA GLU A 72 -35.94 -32.27 7.13
C GLU A 72 -34.65 -32.72 6.44
N PRO A 73 -33.87 -31.77 5.87
CA PRO A 73 -32.71 -32.09 5.05
C PRO A 73 -31.53 -32.53 5.90
N LEU A 74 -30.98 -33.72 5.62
CA LEU A 74 -29.75 -34.18 6.27
C LEU A 74 -28.55 -33.34 5.80
N VAL A 75 -27.94 -32.59 6.73
CA VAL A 75 -26.75 -31.75 6.45
C VAL A 75 -25.48 -32.33 7.06
N ARG A 76 -25.56 -32.90 8.27
CA ARG A 76 -24.43 -33.58 8.92
C ARG A 76 -24.86 -34.98 9.36
N PRO A 77 -24.22 -36.06 8.90
CA PRO A 77 -24.44 -37.41 9.41
C PRO A 77 -24.13 -37.51 10.91
N ALA A 78 -24.79 -38.45 11.60
CA ALA A 78 -24.44 -38.83 12.96
C ALA A 78 -23.49 -40.04 12.96
N ASN A 79 -22.67 -40.16 14.00
CA ASN A 79 -21.85 -41.36 14.23
C ASN A 79 -22.68 -42.51 14.83
N THR A 80 -23.72 -42.93 14.12
CA THR A 80 -24.59 -44.07 14.44
C THR A 80 -24.48 -45.13 13.34
N THR A 81 -24.97 -46.33 13.60
CA THR A 81 -24.98 -47.42 12.60
C THR A 81 -25.68 -47.01 11.30
N ALA A 82 -26.82 -46.31 11.40
CA ALA A 82 -27.57 -45.80 10.25
C ALA A 82 -26.95 -44.51 9.67
N GLY A 83 -26.41 -43.61 10.50
CA GLY A 83 -25.76 -42.37 10.05
C GLY A 83 -24.48 -42.63 9.25
N ARG A 84 -23.66 -43.62 9.62
CA ARG A 84 -22.46 -44.06 8.88
C ARG A 84 -22.76 -44.66 7.49
N VAL A 85 -24.02 -44.86 7.12
CA VAL A 85 -24.42 -45.22 5.75
C VAL A 85 -24.38 -44.01 4.82
N MET A 86 -24.45 -42.80 5.34
CA MET A 86 -24.45 -41.54 4.59
C MET A 86 -23.01 -41.07 4.34
N ASP A 87 -22.75 -40.53 3.15
CA ASP A 87 -21.48 -39.90 2.82
C ASP A 87 -21.39 -38.50 3.45
N ASP A 88 -20.21 -38.12 3.98
CA ASP A 88 -19.98 -36.81 4.59
C ASP A 88 -19.91 -35.66 3.55
N VAL A 89 -19.58 -35.95 2.29
CA VAL A 89 -19.46 -34.98 1.20
C VAL A 89 -20.82 -34.60 0.63
N ALA A 90 -21.74 -35.55 0.49
CA ALA A 90 -23.07 -35.32 -0.11
C ALA A 90 -24.22 -35.96 0.70
N PRO A 91 -24.34 -35.66 2.01
CA PRO A 91 -25.26 -36.36 2.92
C PRO A 91 -26.73 -36.22 2.49
N PHE A 92 -27.12 -35.06 1.96
CA PHE A 92 -28.48 -34.84 1.48
C PHE A 92 -28.87 -35.72 0.29
N ARG A 93 -27.96 -35.90 -0.68
CA ARG A 93 -28.25 -36.72 -1.87
C ARG A 93 -28.39 -38.19 -1.49
N ASP A 94 -27.54 -38.67 -0.60
CA ASP A 94 -27.60 -40.03 -0.08
C ASP A 94 -28.84 -40.28 0.77
N TYR A 95 -29.21 -39.31 1.59
CA TYR A 95 -30.47 -39.32 2.33
C TYR A 95 -31.69 -39.34 1.40
N LEU A 96 -31.69 -38.53 0.33
CA LEU A 96 -32.76 -38.53 -0.68
C LEU A 96 -32.87 -39.90 -1.39
N ARG A 97 -31.74 -40.50 -1.79
CA ARG A 97 -31.71 -41.85 -2.38
C ARG A 97 -32.33 -42.88 -1.43
N LEU A 98 -31.94 -42.83 -0.15
CA LEU A 98 -32.45 -43.75 0.84
C LEU A 98 -33.95 -43.57 1.09
N ARG A 99 -34.42 -42.32 1.28
CA ARG A 99 -35.86 -42.04 1.42
C ARG A 99 -36.65 -42.52 0.21
N ILE A 100 -36.18 -42.25 -1.01
CA ILE A 100 -36.82 -42.76 -2.23
C ILE A 100 -36.95 -44.28 -2.20
N TYR A 101 -35.90 -45.00 -1.80
CA TYR A 101 -35.93 -46.47 -1.72
C TYR A 101 -36.99 -46.96 -0.73
N LEU A 102 -37.01 -46.41 0.49
CA LEU A 102 -37.89 -46.85 1.57
C LEU A 102 -39.36 -46.51 1.25
N THR A 103 -39.63 -45.28 0.79
CA THR A 103 -40.98 -44.89 0.34
C THR A 103 -41.41 -45.69 -0.88
N ALA A 104 -40.51 -46.02 -1.81
CA ALA A 104 -40.82 -46.89 -2.94
C ALA A 104 -41.19 -48.30 -2.49
N ARG A 105 -40.42 -48.88 -1.56
CA ARG A 105 -40.70 -50.21 -1.00
C ARG A 105 -42.08 -50.27 -0.37
N GLU A 106 -42.42 -49.27 0.43
CA GLU A 106 -43.74 -49.14 1.07
C GLU A 106 -44.86 -49.04 0.03
N ARG A 107 -44.74 -48.12 -0.94
CA ARG A 107 -45.75 -47.89 -1.98
C ARG A 107 -45.95 -49.07 -2.93
N LEU A 108 -44.93 -49.90 -3.14
CA LEU A 108 -45.05 -51.09 -3.99
C LEU A 108 -45.86 -52.21 -3.32
N ARG A 109 -45.96 -52.25 -1.98
CA ARG A 109 -46.76 -53.26 -1.26
C ARG A 109 -48.24 -53.20 -1.64
N SER A 110 -48.76 -52.03 -2.01
CA SER A 110 -50.14 -51.84 -2.45
C SER A 110 -50.32 -51.98 -3.96
N VAL A 111 -49.25 -52.22 -4.73
CA VAL A 111 -49.35 -52.43 -6.19
C VAL A 111 -49.62 -53.90 -6.47
N GLY A 112 -50.88 -54.20 -6.79
CA GLY A 112 -51.32 -55.50 -7.26
C GLY A 112 -52.19 -55.37 -8.52
N ALA A 113 -52.23 -56.42 -9.34
CA ALA A 113 -53.22 -56.59 -10.39
C ALA A 113 -53.76 -58.01 -10.38
N HIS A 114 -55.03 -58.16 -10.72
CA HIS A 114 -55.69 -59.46 -10.84
C HIS A 114 -56.22 -59.63 -12.25
N GLY A 115 -55.94 -60.78 -12.87
CA GLY A 115 -56.46 -61.20 -14.16
C GLY A 115 -56.86 -62.67 -14.08
N GLY A 116 -58.16 -62.94 -13.97
CA GLY A 116 -58.67 -64.29 -13.70
C GLY A 116 -58.08 -64.87 -12.41
N ASP A 117 -57.38 -66.00 -12.53
CA ASP A 117 -56.74 -66.73 -11.43
C ASP A 117 -55.28 -66.30 -11.15
N VAL A 118 -54.79 -65.27 -11.84
CA VAL A 118 -53.43 -64.76 -11.72
C VAL A 118 -53.42 -63.46 -10.90
N SER A 119 -52.58 -63.40 -9.87
CA SER A 119 -52.28 -62.19 -9.11
C SER A 119 -50.85 -61.74 -9.39
N ALA A 120 -50.64 -60.50 -9.79
CA ALA A 120 -49.33 -59.93 -10.01
C ALA A 120 -49.01 -58.85 -8.97
N THR A 121 -47.77 -58.83 -8.47
CA THR A 121 -47.30 -57.90 -7.43
C THR A 121 -45.91 -57.33 -7.77
N ALA A 122 -45.57 -56.18 -7.18
CA ALA A 122 -44.24 -55.57 -7.28
C ALA A 122 -43.60 -55.38 -5.89
N SER A 123 -42.28 -55.53 -5.80
CA SER A 123 -41.57 -55.43 -4.51
C SER A 123 -40.10 -55.02 -4.65
N LEU A 124 -39.54 -54.50 -3.54
CA LEU A 124 -38.12 -54.21 -3.35
C LEU A 124 -37.59 -54.95 -2.10
N PRO A 125 -36.30 -55.33 -2.06
CA PRO A 125 -35.71 -56.00 -0.90
C PRO A 125 -35.83 -55.22 0.43
N ALA A 126 -36.01 -55.94 1.54
CA ALA A 126 -35.97 -55.40 2.89
C ALA A 126 -34.57 -54.92 3.30
N THR A 127 -34.50 -54.11 4.37
CA THR A 127 -33.26 -53.47 4.86
C THR A 127 -33.01 -53.76 6.34
N PRO A 128 -32.93 -55.04 6.77
CA PRO A 128 -32.89 -55.41 8.20
C PRO A 128 -31.56 -55.05 8.90
N ASN A 129 -30.58 -54.52 8.19
CA ASN A 129 -29.28 -54.15 8.76
C ASN A 129 -28.57 -53.10 7.89
N ALA A 130 -27.50 -52.51 8.43
CA ALA A 130 -26.72 -51.47 7.77
C ALA A 130 -26.17 -51.89 6.39
N THR A 131 -25.80 -53.16 6.19
CA THR A 131 -25.27 -53.64 4.91
C THR A 131 -26.37 -53.70 3.85
N ALA A 132 -27.57 -54.16 4.22
CA ALA A 132 -28.75 -54.11 3.37
C ALA A 132 -29.16 -52.67 3.08
N LEU A 133 -29.10 -51.77 4.06
CA LEU A 133 -29.38 -50.34 3.92
C LEU A 133 -28.42 -49.65 2.93
N ARG A 134 -27.11 -49.94 3.02
CA ARG A 134 -26.11 -49.48 2.03
C ARG A 134 -26.44 -49.96 0.62
N ARG A 135 -26.87 -51.21 0.47
CA ARG A 135 -27.28 -51.77 -0.84
C ARG A 135 -28.55 -51.09 -1.36
N ALA A 136 -29.53 -50.84 -0.49
CA ALA A 136 -30.75 -50.11 -0.81
C ALA A 136 -30.46 -48.69 -1.33
N LYS A 137 -29.64 -47.91 -0.61
CA LYS A 137 -29.18 -46.59 -1.05
C LYS A 137 -28.53 -46.65 -2.44
N ARG A 138 -27.67 -47.64 -2.69
CA ARG A 138 -26.96 -47.81 -3.97
C ARG A 138 -27.85 -48.27 -5.13
N ARG A 139 -29.05 -48.80 -4.87
CA ARG A 139 -30.03 -49.16 -5.92
C ARG A 139 -30.77 -47.95 -6.47
N VAL A 140 -30.70 -46.80 -5.80
CA VAL A 140 -31.36 -45.57 -6.23
C VAL A 140 -30.32 -44.59 -6.74
N HIS A 141 -30.44 -44.25 -8.01
CA HIS A 141 -29.63 -43.21 -8.64
C HIS A 141 -30.50 -41.98 -8.87
N VAL A 142 -30.00 -40.82 -8.45
CA VAL A 142 -30.67 -39.52 -8.58
C VAL A 142 -29.75 -38.55 -9.31
N GLU A 143 -30.29 -37.89 -10.33
CA GLU A 143 -29.59 -36.89 -11.13
C GLU A 143 -30.54 -35.73 -11.45
N PRO A 144 -30.04 -34.49 -11.52
CA PRO A 144 -30.84 -33.38 -12.06
C PRO A 144 -31.18 -33.63 -13.52
N VAL A 145 -32.29 -33.05 -13.98
CA VAL A 145 -32.54 -32.91 -15.41
C VAL A 145 -32.13 -31.49 -15.80
N GLY A 146 -31.19 -31.35 -16.74
CA GLY A 146 -30.57 -30.06 -17.05
C GLY A 146 -29.59 -29.60 -15.98
N ASN A 147 -29.61 -28.31 -15.65
CA ASN A 147 -28.70 -27.74 -14.65
C ASN A 147 -29.14 -28.09 -13.22
N LEU A 148 -28.18 -28.22 -12.29
CA LEU A 148 -28.43 -28.51 -10.87
C LEU A 148 -29.35 -27.52 -10.15
N THR A 149 -29.54 -26.33 -10.70
CA THR A 149 -30.40 -25.26 -10.12
C THR A 149 -31.77 -25.15 -10.78
N GLU A 150 -32.11 -26.08 -11.67
CA GLU A 150 -33.37 -26.16 -12.40
C GLU A 150 -34.22 -27.30 -11.84
N ALA A 151 -35.55 -27.15 -11.88
CA ALA A 151 -36.43 -28.20 -11.38
C ALA A 151 -36.48 -29.40 -12.34
N GLY A 152 -36.48 -30.60 -11.77
CA GLY A 152 -36.47 -31.87 -12.51
C GLY A 152 -35.49 -32.87 -11.91
N LEU A 153 -35.98 -34.09 -11.63
CA LEU A 153 -35.18 -35.17 -11.08
C LEU A 153 -35.34 -36.44 -11.92
N ARG A 154 -34.24 -36.95 -12.45
CA ARG A 154 -34.16 -38.29 -13.03
C ARG A 154 -33.81 -39.27 -11.92
N VAL A 155 -34.66 -40.28 -11.74
CA VAL A 155 -34.49 -41.34 -10.76
C VAL A 155 -34.45 -42.68 -11.47
N ARG A 156 -33.41 -43.48 -11.20
CA ARG A 156 -33.34 -44.89 -11.62
C ARG A 156 -33.31 -45.78 -10.38
N ILE A 157 -34.24 -46.73 -10.30
CA ILE A 157 -34.36 -47.68 -9.21
C ILE A 157 -34.08 -49.09 -9.73
N ASP A 158 -33.09 -49.74 -9.14
CA ASP A 158 -32.56 -51.02 -9.61
C ASP A 158 -33.18 -52.25 -8.93
N GLY A 159 -33.48 -53.24 -9.77
CA GLY A 159 -33.93 -54.56 -9.34
C GLY A 159 -35.29 -54.55 -8.66
N VAL A 160 -36.26 -53.81 -9.22
CA VAL A 160 -37.68 -53.91 -8.86
C VAL A 160 -38.18 -55.27 -9.31
N SER A 161 -38.65 -56.10 -8.37
CA SER A 161 -39.11 -57.46 -8.64
C SER A 161 -40.61 -57.46 -8.89
N MET A 162 -41.05 -57.92 -10.06
CA MET A 162 -42.45 -58.13 -10.40
C MET A 162 -42.70 -59.63 -10.51
N ARG A 163 -43.72 -60.15 -9.81
CA ARG A 163 -44.05 -61.57 -9.78
C ARG A 163 -45.53 -61.76 -10.03
N ALA A 164 -45.89 -62.66 -10.93
CA ALA A 164 -47.24 -63.17 -11.13
C ALA A 164 -47.35 -64.57 -10.52
N THR A 165 -48.38 -64.79 -9.71
CA THR A 165 -48.68 -66.05 -9.05
C THR A 165 -50.06 -66.56 -9.44
N ARG A 166 -50.20 -67.89 -9.53
CA ARG A 166 -51.46 -68.60 -9.74
C ARG A 166 -51.53 -69.70 -8.69
N GLY A 167 -52.58 -69.70 -7.86
CA GLY A 167 -52.71 -70.67 -6.76
C GLY A 167 -51.47 -70.71 -5.83
N GLY A 168 -50.85 -69.56 -5.58
CA GLY A 168 -49.61 -69.46 -4.77
C GLY A 168 -48.30 -69.81 -5.51
N THR A 169 -48.36 -70.41 -6.69
CA THR A 169 -47.18 -70.79 -7.48
C THR A 169 -46.77 -69.64 -8.41
N THR A 170 -45.48 -69.32 -8.48
CA THR A 170 -44.99 -68.25 -9.37
C THR A 170 -45.03 -68.72 -10.83
N VAL A 171 -45.86 -68.08 -11.64
CA VAL A 171 -46.02 -68.37 -13.07
C VAL A 171 -45.21 -67.43 -13.97
N ALA A 172 -44.81 -66.26 -13.46
CA ALA A 172 -43.83 -65.38 -14.11
C ALA A 172 -43.10 -64.50 -13.08
N ALA A 173 -41.81 -64.26 -13.29
CA ALA A 173 -41.03 -63.33 -12.46
C ALA A 173 -40.06 -62.54 -13.34
N THR A 174 -39.98 -61.23 -13.12
CA THR A 174 -39.00 -60.37 -13.79
C THR A 174 -38.43 -59.34 -12.82
N LYS A 175 -37.15 -59.01 -12.98
CA LYS A 175 -36.52 -57.88 -12.30
C LYS A 175 -36.23 -56.80 -13.32
N LYS A 176 -36.75 -55.59 -13.09
CA LYS A 176 -36.56 -54.45 -13.99
C LYS A 176 -35.92 -53.28 -13.26
N ASN A 177 -35.07 -52.57 -13.99
CA ASN A 177 -34.59 -51.25 -13.60
C ASN A 177 -35.60 -50.22 -14.12
N VAL A 178 -36.13 -49.38 -13.22
CA VAL A 178 -37.16 -48.41 -13.58
C VAL A 178 -36.55 -47.02 -13.54
N THR A 179 -36.52 -46.36 -14.70
CA THR A 179 -36.09 -44.96 -14.83
C THR A 179 -37.29 -44.06 -15.00
N LEU A 180 -37.34 -42.99 -14.21
CA LEU A 180 -38.42 -42.00 -14.15
C LEU A 180 -37.82 -40.59 -14.20
N VAL A 181 -38.49 -39.69 -14.90
CA VAL A 181 -38.27 -38.25 -14.77
C VAL A 181 -39.46 -37.70 -14.00
N VAL A 182 -39.18 -37.07 -12.87
CA VAL A 182 -40.18 -36.51 -11.95
C VAL A 182 -39.96 -35.01 -11.86
N GLU A 183 -41.04 -34.26 -12.05
CA GLU A 183 -41.08 -32.82 -11.81
C GLU A 183 -41.05 -32.56 -10.30
N THR A 184 -39.84 -32.46 -9.74
CA THR A 184 -39.63 -32.09 -8.35
C THR A 184 -38.45 -31.11 -8.24
N PRO A 185 -38.59 -30.01 -7.48
CA PRO A 185 -37.53 -29.03 -7.30
C PRO A 185 -36.57 -29.37 -6.16
N VAL A 186 -36.69 -30.55 -5.51
CA VAL A 186 -35.95 -30.89 -4.27
C VAL A 186 -34.43 -30.67 -4.37
N LEU A 187 -33.79 -31.16 -5.44
CA LEU A 187 -32.35 -30.95 -5.63
C LEU A 187 -32.02 -29.49 -5.94
N ALA A 188 -32.84 -28.83 -6.77
CA ALA A 188 -32.64 -27.43 -7.12
C ALA A 188 -32.73 -26.49 -5.91
N LEU A 189 -33.70 -26.73 -5.01
CA LEU A 189 -33.84 -25.98 -3.77
C LEU A 189 -32.65 -26.21 -2.83
N HIS A 190 -32.22 -27.47 -2.67
CA HIS A 190 -31.04 -27.81 -1.88
C HIS A 190 -29.80 -27.08 -2.40
N GLU A 191 -29.50 -27.19 -3.70
CA GLU A 191 -28.33 -26.57 -4.33
C GLU A 191 -28.36 -25.04 -4.25
N ARG A 192 -29.54 -24.43 -4.42
CA ARG A 192 -29.70 -22.96 -4.27
C ARG A 192 -29.50 -22.50 -2.83
N VAL A 193 -29.99 -23.24 -1.83
CA VAL A 193 -29.76 -22.90 -0.41
C VAL A 193 -28.29 -23.11 -0.02
N GLN A 194 -27.65 -24.19 -0.47
CA GLN A 194 -26.21 -24.41 -0.26
C GLN A 194 -25.35 -23.36 -0.96
N ARG A 195 -25.75 -22.92 -2.16
CA ARG A 195 -25.09 -21.80 -2.85
C ARG A 195 -25.31 -20.49 -2.10
N PHE A 196 -26.52 -20.22 -1.60
CA PHE A 196 -26.81 -19.04 -0.81
C PHE A 196 -25.95 -18.98 0.46
N GLU A 197 -25.89 -20.07 1.25
CA GLU A 197 -25.05 -20.17 2.45
C GLU A 197 -23.57 -19.91 2.14
N ARG A 198 -23.01 -20.55 1.10
CA ARG A 198 -21.62 -20.28 0.65
C ARG A 198 -21.39 -18.83 0.24
N ARG A 199 -22.37 -18.18 -0.39
CA ARG A 199 -22.30 -16.76 -0.78
C ARG A 199 -22.38 -15.85 0.44
N LEU A 200 -23.15 -16.20 1.48
CA LEU A 200 -23.15 -15.46 2.73
C LEU A 200 -21.80 -15.55 3.45
N ASP A 201 -21.15 -16.71 3.38
CA ASP A 201 -19.86 -17.00 4.00
C ASP A 201 -18.64 -16.52 3.18
N SER A 202 -18.89 -15.91 2.01
CA SER A 202 -17.82 -15.43 1.12
C SER A 202 -17.23 -14.11 1.60
N GLY A 203 -15.90 -14.07 1.67
CA GLY A 203 -15.14 -12.86 2.01
C GLY A 203 -15.22 -11.75 0.95
N PRO A 204 -14.52 -10.61 1.16
CA PRO A 204 -14.68 -9.42 0.34
C PRO A 204 -14.05 -9.53 -1.06
N LEU A 205 -13.17 -10.52 -1.26
CA LEU A 205 -12.53 -10.77 -2.55
C LEU A 205 -13.38 -11.66 -3.46
N ASP A 206 -14.30 -12.46 -2.91
CA ASP A 206 -15.13 -13.41 -3.64
C ASP A 206 -16.56 -12.89 -3.88
N PRO A 207 -17.30 -13.42 -4.87
CA PRO A 207 -18.66 -12.97 -5.14
C PRO A 207 -19.65 -13.45 -4.05
N GLY A 208 -20.05 -12.57 -3.14
CA GLY A 208 -21.03 -12.87 -2.11
C GLY A 208 -21.26 -11.71 -1.14
N LEU A 209 -21.71 -12.03 0.07
CA LEU A 209 -22.05 -11.07 1.12
C LEU A 209 -20.88 -10.15 1.46
N GLY A 210 -19.67 -10.68 1.67
CA GLY A 210 -18.50 -9.88 2.02
C GLY A 210 -18.21 -8.78 1.00
N ARG A 211 -18.22 -9.09 -0.30
CA ARG A 211 -17.96 -8.09 -1.37
C ARG A 211 -19.07 -7.04 -1.45
N ARG A 212 -20.33 -7.43 -1.32
CA ARG A 212 -21.46 -6.47 -1.33
C ARG A 212 -21.48 -5.58 -0.11
N LEU A 213 -21.30 -6.16 1.06
CA LEU A 213 -21.18 -5.43 2.31
C LEU A 213 -20.03 -4.42 2.24
N THR A 214 -18.88 -4.83 1.66
CA THR A 214 -17.75 -3.92 1.38
C THR A 214 -18.18 -2.73 0.53
N ALA A 215 -18.81 -2.96 -0.63
CA ALA A 215 -19.20 -1.87 -1.53
C ALA A 215 -20.13 -0.86 -0.84
N ARG A 216 -21.12 -1.36 -0.10
CA ARG A 216 -22.08 -0.54 0.64
C ARG A 216 -21.45 0.22 1.80
N LEU A 217 -20.58 -0.42 2.57
CA LEU A 217 -19.85 0.23 3.66
C LEU A 217 -18.93 1.33 3.11
N TYR A 218 -18.22 1.09 2.00
CA TYR A 218 -17.40 2.14 1.38
C TYR A 218 -18.23 3.37 0.99
N ALA A 219 -19.41 3.19 0.40
CA ALA A 219 -20.28 4.31 0.04
C ALA A 219 -20.67 5.13 1.29
N VAL A 220 -21.17 4.47 2.33
CA VAL A 220 -21.64 5.14 3.56
C VAL A 220 -20.49 5.75 4.36
N THR A 221 -19.40 5.02 4.59
CA THR A 221 -18.26 5.48 5.39
C THR A 221 -17.54 6.65 4.71
N TRP A 222 -17.44 6.68 3.38
CA TRP A 222 -16.86 7.84 2.67
C TRP A 222 -17.76 9.07 2.75
N ALA A 223 -19.07 8.91 2.53
CA ALA A 223 -20.02 10.02 2.66
C ALA A 223 -19.98 10.61 4.08
N ARG A 224 -20.11 9.77 5.11
CA ARG A 224 -20.08 10.20 6.52
C ARG A 224 -18.71 10.74 6.93
N GLY A 225 -17.63 10.14 6.46
CA GLY A 225 -16.27 10.59 6.77
C GLY A 225 -15.98 11.98 6.20
N TYR A 226 -16.47 12.28 4.99
CA TYR A 226 -16.36 13.62 4.41
C TYR A 226 -17.31 14.63 5.05
N ALA A 227 -18.51 14.21 5.45
CA ALA A 227 -19.40 15.07 6.24
C ALA A 227 -18.75 15.43 7.59
N GLN A 228 -18.17 14.45 8.29
CA GLN A 228 -17.45 14.67 9.54
C GLN A 228 -16.25 15.60 9.35
N TYR A 229 -15.42 15.34 8.33
CA TYR A 229 -14.33 16.25 7.95
C TYR A 229 -14.86 17.65 7.64
N GLY A 230 -16.03 17.75 7.03
CA GLY A 230 -16.74 18.99 6.74
C GLY A 230 -17.14 19.81 7.96
N GLY A 231 -17.19 19.20 9.16
CA GLY A 231 -17.68 19.78 10.40
C GLY A 231 -19.08 19.28 10.79
N ALA A 232 -19.62 18.27 10.10
CA ALA A 232 -20.89 17.68 10.48
C ALA A 232 -20.76 16.97 11.85
N PRO A 233 -21.78 17.06 12.71
CA PRO A 233 -21.81 16.50 14.06
C PRO A 233 -21.92 14.98 14.08
N ILE A 234 -20.91 14.30 13.54
CA ILE A 234 -20.84 12.84 13.43
C ILE A 234 -19.84 12.34 14.47
N THR A 235 -20.34 11.70 15.52
CA THR A 235 -19.48 11.07 16.54
C THR A 235 -18.83 9.80 15.99
N ASN A 236 -19.61 8.95 15.32
CA ASN A 236 -19.13 7.70 14.73
C ASN A 236 -19.45 7.67 13.24
N VAL A 237 -18.41 7.52 12.42
CA VAL A 237 -18.51 7.39 10.97
C VAL A 237 -19.12 6.04 10.63
N LEU A 238 -18.71 4.98 11.34
CA LEU A 238 -19.27 3.64 11.20
C LEU A 238 -19.56 3.06 12.58
N SER A 239 -20.70 2.39 12.73
CA SER A 239 -21.12 1.79 13.99
C SER A 239 -21.86 0.49 13.74
N ASN A 240 -22.03 -0.34 14.76
CA ASN A 240 -22.71 -1.62 14.65
C ASN A 240 -24.16 -1.50 14.11
N ARG A 241 -24.87 -0.39 14.38
CA ARG A 241 -26.19 -0.11 13.78
C ARG A 241 -26.16 0.03 12.25
N HIS A 242 -25.10 0.62 11.71
CA HIS A 242 -24.91 0.73 10.25
C HIS A 242 -24.56 -0.64 9.66
N ILE A 243 -23.73 -1.42 10.36
CA ILE A 243 -23.35 -2.77 9.94
C ILE A 243 -24.56 -3.71 9.93
N GLU A 244 -25.42 -3.66 10.95
CA GLU A 244 -26.67 -4.42 11.02
C GLU A 244 -27.57 -4.14 9.81
N LEU A 245 -27.80 -2.85 9.53
CA LEU A 245 -28.63 -2.41 8.40
C LEU A 245 -28.06 -2.87 7.05
N LEU A 246 -26.78 -2.58 6.81
CA LEU A 246 -26.14 -2.84 5.52
C LEU A 246 -25.95 -4.33 5.26
N THR A 247 -25.70 -5.13 6.31
CA THR A 247 -25.61 -6.59 6.22
C THR A 247 -26.96 -7.18 5.84
N ASN A 248 -28.06 -6.81 6.52
CA ASN A 248 -29.39 -7.34 6.21
C ASN A 248 -29.80 -6.99 4.77
N GLY A 249 -29.57 -5.76 4.33
CA GLY A 249 -29.85 -5.41 2.94
C GLY A 249 -28.99 -6.20 1.93
N ALA A 250 -27.74 -6.53 2.27
CA ALA A 250 -26.86 -7.30 1.38
C ALA A 250 -27.26 -8.78 1.36
N ILE A 251 -27.73 -9.34 2.49
CA ILE A 251 -28.31 -10.68 2.57
C ILE A 251 -29.53 -10.80 1.66
N LEU A 252 -30.45 -9.82 1.66
CA LEU A 252 -31.63 -9.85 0.79
C LEU A 252 -31.25 -9.81 -0.70
N GLU A 253 -30.22 -9.07 -1.08
CA GLU A 253 -29.69 -9.11 -2.45
C GLU A 253 -29.06 -10.46 -2.81
N GLU A 254 -28.42 -11.13 -1.84
CA GLU A 254 -27.91 -12.49 -2.00
C GLU A 254 -29.03 -13.53 -2.10
N GLN A 255 -30.16 -13.31 -1.42
CA GLN A 255 -31.38 -14.09 -1.63
C GLN A 255 -31.90 -13.89 -3.05
N THR A 256 -32.04 -12.64 -3.51
CA THR A 256 -32.50 -12.35 -4.88
C THR A 256 -31.58 -12.99 -5.93
N LYS A 257 -30.25 -12.99 -5.73
CA LYS A 257 -29.34 -13.70 -6.64
C LYS A 257 -29.47 -15.22 -6.61
N SER A 258 -29.74 -15.81 -5.45
CA SER A 258 -29.79 -17.27 -5.30
C SER A 258 -31.17 -17.85 -5.69
N PHE A 259 -32.24 -17.10 -5.43
CA PHE A 259 -33.62 -17.56 -5.53
C PHE A 259 -34.46 -16.77 -6.54
N GLY A 260 -33.97 -15.65 -7.07
CA GLY A 260 -34.71 -14.75 -7.95
C GLY A 260 -35.67 -13.81 -7.22
N THR A 261 -35.80 -13.96 -5.90
CA THR A 261 -36.59 -13.13 -4.98
C THR A 261 -35.95 -13.12 -3.61
N SER A 262 -36.35 -12.19 -2.74
CA SER A 262 -35.98 -12.14 -1.33
C SER A 262 -37.20 -12.20 -0.42
N ASP A 263 -36.95 -12.43 0.87
CA ASP A 263 -37.97 -12.40 1.91
C ASP A 263 -38.69 -11.03 1.93
N PRO A 264 -40.03 -10.99 1.78
CA PRO A 264 -40.81 -9.75 1.80
C PRO A 264 -40.84 -9.09 3.19
N ASP A 265 -40.85 -9.87 4.27
CA ASP A 265 -40.77 -9.36 5.64
C ASP A 265 -39.37 -8.83 5.94
N GLY A 266 -38.33 -9.47 5.42
CA GLY A 266 -36.97 -8.97 5.51
C GLY A 266 -36.82 -7.58 4.85
N ARG A 267 -37.41 -7.40 3.65
CA ARG A 267 -37.46 -6.09 2.96
C ARG A 267 -38.23 -5.04 3.77
N ARG A 268 -39.34 -5.41 4.41
CA ARG A 268 -40.05 -4.51 5.35
C ARG A 268 -39.17 -4.16 6.56
N GLY A 269 -38.46 -5.14 7.11
CA GLY A 269 -37.52 -4.96 8.22
C GLY A 269 -36.40 -3.98 7.90
N VAL A 270 -35.73 -4.14 6.75
CA VAL A 270 -34.69 -3.20 6.28
C VAL A 270 -35.26 -1.80 6.10
N ARG A 271 -36.44 -1.64 5.49
CA ARG A 271 -37.09 -0.31 5.35
C ARG A 271 -37.33 0.37 6.70
N ARG A 272 -37.87 -0.37 7.69
CA ARG A 272 -38.08 0.15 9.05
C ARG A 272 -36.75 0.47 9.75
N ALA A 273 -35.73 -0.35 9.56
CA ALA A 273 -34.41 -0.12 10.12
C ALA A 273 -33.71 1.10 9.49
N THR A 274 -33.84 1.30 8.18
CA THR A 274 -33.37 2.51 7.48
C THR A 274 -34.03 3.75 8.08
N ALA A 275 -35.36 3.76 8.24
CA ALA A 275 -36.07 4.88 8.87
C ALA A 275 -35.58 5.14 10.30
N ARG A 276 -35.33 4.09 11.10
CA ARG A 276 -34.82 4.24 12.48
C ARG A 276 -33.39 4.77 12.54
N VAL A 277 -32.48 4.24 11.73
CA VAL A 277 -31.08 4.72 11.63
C VAL A 277 -31.08 6.16 11.13
N GLY A 278 -31.90 6.44 10.12
CA GLY A 278 -32.15 7.78 9.59
C GLY A 278 -32.59 8.77 10.64
N LEU A 279 -33.66 8.48 11.38
CA LEU A 279 -34.15 9.33 12.47
C LEU A 279 -33.10 9.57 13.57
N THR A 280 -32.37 8.52 13.95
CA THR A 280 -31.31 8.63 14.99
C THR A 280 -30.17 9.54 14.54
N ASP A 281 -29.84 9.52 13.24
CA ASP A 281 -28.78 10.35 12.67
C ASP A 281 -29.27 11.73 12.14
N LEU A 282 -30.58 11.91 11.91
CA LEU A 282 -31.24 13.14 11.42
C LEU A 282 -31.76 14.06 12.53
N LEU A 283 -31.92 13.58 13.77
CA LEU A 283 -32.27 14.42 14.94
C LEU A 283 -31.14 15.40 15.35
N VAL A 284 -30.20 15.66 14.43
CA VAL A 284 -29.16 16.65 14.55
C VAL A 284 -29.42 17.75 13.49
N PRO A 285 -29.71 19.00 13.89
CA PRO A 285 -30.12 20.04 12.96
C PRO A 285 -28.94 20.43 12.06
N THR A 286 -29.04 20.19 10.76
CA THR A 286 -27.98 20.60 9.82
C THR A 286 -28.29 21.98 9.25
N THR A 287 -27.47 22.97 9.61
CA THR A 287 -27.40 24.26 8.91
C THR A 287 -26.70 24.07 7.55
N GLN A 288 -27.47 24.22 6.46
CA GLN A 288 -27.08 24.42 5.06
C GLN A 288 -26.11 23.42 4.34
N HIS A 289 -25.34 22.57 5.02
CA HIS A 289 -24.36 21.65 4.39
C HIS A 289 -24.74 20.16 4.48
N GLY A 290 -25.87 19.82 5.11
CA GLY A 290 -26.30 18.43 5.39
C GLY A 290 -27.33 17.81 4.44
N LYS A 291 -27.77 18.53 3.38
CA LYS A 291 -28.82 18.07 2.45
C LYS A 291 -28.59 16.65 1.92
N LEU A 292 -27.34 16.25 1.68
CA LEU A 292 -27.00 14.96 1.09
C LEU A 292 -27.33 13.72 1.94
N TRP A 293 -27.11 13.77 3.26
CA TRP A 293 -27.49 12.63 4.13
C TRP A 293 -29.00 12.57 4.31
N THR A 294 -29.62 13.74 4.45
CA THR A 294 -31.07 13.89 4.48
C THR A 294 -31.70 13.36 3.20
N ASP A 295 -31.17 13.68 2.02
CA ASP A 295 -31.66 13.19 0.74
C ASP A 295 -31.38 11.69 0.56
N LEU A 296 -30.21 11.17 0.97
CA LEU A 296 -29.93 9.73 0.91
C LEU A 296 -30.85 8.93 1.84
N VAL A 297 -31.09 9.41 3.06
CA VAL A 297 -31.98 8.77 4.04
C VAL A 297 -33.45 8.94 3.64
N LEU A 298 -33.86 10.11 3.13
CA LEU A 298 -35.24 10.35 2.70
C LEU A 298 -35.58 9.61 1.40
N ASN A 299 -34.67 9.58 0.41
CA ASN A 299 -34.84 8.79 -0.81
C ASN A 299 -34.83 7.28 -0.54
N THR A 300 -34.18 6.82 0.54
CA THR A 300 -34.22 5.40 0.97
C THR A 300 -35.35 5.09 1.95
N ALA A 301 -35.89 6.08 2.68
CA ALA A 301 -36.99 5.92 3.63
C ALA A 301 -38.38 6.17 3.01
N GLY A 302 -38.47 6.84 1.86
CA GLY A 302 -39.69 6.97 1.06
C GLY A 302 -39.99 8.42 0.70
N GLY A 303 -40.09 8.69 -0.61
CA GLY A 303 -40.90 9.79 -1.12
C GLY A 303 -42.37 9.40 -0.96
N GLY A 304 -43.10 10.10 -0.10
CA GLY A 304 -44.54 9.95 0.04
C GLY A 304 -45.25 10.47 -1.21
N GLY A 305 -45.83 9.55 -1.98
CA GLY A 305 -46.82 9.83 -3.02
C GLY A 305 -47.87 8.73 -2.96
N ALA A 306 -49.13 9.10 -2.80
CA ALA A 306 -50.26 8.20 -2.71
C ALA A 306 -50.60 7.62 -4.09
N ASP A 307 -49.75 6.74 -4.65
CA ASP A 307 -50.19 5.68 -5.56
C ASP A 307 -49.10 4.60 -5.70
N GLY A 308 -49.53 3.38 -6.01
CA GLY A 308 -48.82 2.14 -5.75
C GLY A 308 -47.51 1.87 -6.51
N THR A 309 -46.81 0.87 -5.98
CA THR A 309 -45.59 0.18 -6.44
C THR A 309 -44.24 0.82 -6.05
N ILE A 310 -43.74 0.39 -4.88
CA ILE A 310 -42.43 0.77 -4.33
C ILE A 310 -41.43 -0.35 -4.61
N ASP A 311 -40.49 -0.13 -5.52
CA ASP A 311 -39.35 -1.03 -5.73
C ASP A 311 -38.34 -0.87 -4.59
N GLY A 312 -38.10 -1.96 -3.86
CA GLY A 312 -37.40 -1.96 -2.57
C GLY A 312 -35.89 -2.02 -2.70
N SER A 313 -35.32 -1.37 -3.71
CA SER A 313 -33.90 -1.47 -4.02
C SER A 313 -33.08 -0.35 -3.36
N LEU A 314 -31.99 -0.73 -2.69
CA LEU A 314 -30.94 0.20 -2.24
C LEU A 314 -30.06 0.65 -3.43
N ASP A 315 -30.56 0.59 -4.67
CA ASP A 315 -29.82 0.92 -5.89
C ASP A 315 -29.23 2.33 -5.85
N ALA A 316 -29.87 3.28 -5.15
CA ALA A 316 -29.35 4.63 -4.95
C ALA A 316 -28.02 4.68 -4.17
N ALA A 317 -27.67 3.67 -3.38
CA ALA A 317 -26.36 3.57 -2.72
C ALA A 317 -25.27 2.94 -3.62
N SER A 318 -25.68 2.38 -4.77
CA SER A 318 -24.81 1.81 -5.80
C SER A 318 -24.53 2.80 -6.94
N GLU A 319 -25.42 3.77 -7.14
CA GLU A 319 -25.14 4.92 -7.99
C GLU A 319 -23.99 5.75 -7.41
N PRO A 320 -23.11 6.31 -8.24
CA PRO A 320 -22.00 7.13 -7.76
C PRO A 320 -22.57 8.36 -7.06
N LEU A 321 -22.60 8.31 -5.71
CA LEU A 321 -22.67 9.49 -4.84
C LEU A 321 -21.87 10.61 -5.50
N ASP A 322 -22.49 11.80 -5.62
CA ASP A 322 -21.93 12.99 -6.27
C ASP A 322 -20.40 12.97 -6.30
N SER A 323 -19.85 13.04 -7.52
CA SER A 323 -18.45 12.80 -7.88
C SER A 323 -17.39 13.54 -7.03
N ALA A 324 -17.78 14.51 -6.20
CA ALA A 324 -16.94 15.25 -5.29
C ALA A 324 -16.48 14.49 -4.02
N HIS A 325 -17.14 13.39 -3.62
CA HIS A 325 -16.90 12.71 -2.32
C HIS A 325 -16.59 11.21 -2.41
N SER A 326 -16.34 10.71 -3.62
CA SER A 326 -16.00 9.31 -3.90
C SER A 326 -14.53 8.99 -3.61
N PRO A 327 -14.18 7.71 -3.34
CA PRO A 327 -12.78 7.28 -3.34
C PRO A 327 -12.03 7.59 -4.63
N GLU A 328 -12.76 7.74 -5.74
CA GLU A 328 -12.18 7.98 -7.06
C GLU A 328 -11.92 9.46 -7.35
N THR A 329 -12.47 10.35 -6.53
CA THR A 329 -12.26 11.79 -6.69
C THR A 329 -10.77 12.10 -6.54
N GLY A 330 -10.24 12.87 -7.50
CA GLY A 330 -8.87 13.36 -7.47
C GLY A 330 -8.64 14.35 -6.33
N MET A 331 -7.46 14.26 -5.72
CA MET A 331 -6.94 15.23 -4.77
C MET A 331 -5.65 15.82 -5.32
N ASN A 332 -5.56 17.15 -5.35
CA ASN A 332 -4.36 17.86 -5.78
C ASN A 332 -3.37 17.99 -4.62
N ILE A 333 -2.18 17.45 -4.81
CA ILE A 333 -1.09 17.51 -3.84
C ILE A 333 0.03 18.36 -4.42
N GLY A 334 0.24 19.53 -3.82
CA GLY A 334 1.22 20.52 -4.28
C GLY A 334 2.62 20.35 -3.69
N VAL A 335 3.61 20.94 -4.37
CA VAL A 335 4.99 21.08 -3.83
C VAL A 335 4.95 21.89 -2.53
N ASN A 336 4.19 22.99 -2.53
CA ASN A 336 3.83 23.79 -1.35
C ASN A 336 5.05 24.10 -0.47
N GLU A 337 5.03 23.65 0.79
CA GLU A 337 6.09 23.94 1.76
C GLU A 337 7.45 23.33 1.42
N SER A 338 7.52 22.34 0.54
CA SER A 338 8.81 21.78 0.09
C SER A 338 9.60 22.86 -0.66
N ALA A 339 8.89 23.68 -1.45
CA ALA A 339 9.44 24.84 -2.15
C ALA A 339 9.86 25.98 -1.21
N GLU A 340 9.19 26.12 -0.06
CA GLU A 340 9.52 27.15 0.94
C GLU A 340 10.71 26.75 1.80
N ARG A 341 10.81 25.48 2.20
CA ARG A 341 11.97 24.98 2.94
C ARG A 341 13.23 25.00 2.10
N ALA A 342 13.15 24.56 0.83
CA ALA A 342 14.27 24.69 -0.11
C ALA A 342 14.68 26.15 -0.35
N LEU A 343 13.73 27.10 -0.31
CA LEU A 343 14.06 28.52 -0.38
C LEU A 343 14.79 28.98 0.88
N LEU A 344 14.37 28.55 2.07
CA LEU A 344 15.08 28.87 3.31
C LEU A 344 16.49 28.29 3.28
N ASP A 345 16.64 27.00 2.96
CA ASP A 345 17.94 26.31 2.87
C ASP A 345 18.89 27.05 1.89
N LEU A 346 18.35 27.70 0.85
CA LEU A 346 19.12 28.50 -0.10
C LEU A 346 19.58 29.86 0.44
N ILE A 347 18.77 30.54 1.25
CA ILE A 347 18.99 31.96 1.65
C ILE A 347 19.41 32.14 3.12
N ASP A 348 19.33 31.09 3.93
CA ASP A 348 19.80 31.09 5.33
C ASP A 348 21.34 31.09 5.36
N GLY A 349 21.96 31.68 6.40
CA GLY A 349 23.42 31.69 6.57
C GLY A 349 24.19 32.94 6.08
N GLY A 350 23.49 34.04 5.77
CA GLY A 350 24.18 35.30 5.42
C GLY A 350 25.10 35.12 4.20
N GLU A 351 26.34 35.60 4.26
CA GLU A 351 27.32 35.49 3.16
C GLU A 351 27.82 34.05 2.90
N SER A 352 27.54 33.13 3.82
CA SER A 352 27.83 31.70 3.67
C SER A 352 26.66 30.90 3.07
N SER A 353 25.60 31.59 2.61
CA SER A 353 24.41 30.94 2.08
C SER A 353 24.67 30.19 0.76
N GLU A 354 23.84 29.18 0.47
CA GLU A 354 23.89 28.46 -0.80
C GLU A 354 23.59 29.35 -2.00
N LEU A 355 22.83 30.44 -1.80
CA LEU A 355 22.63 31.49 -2.80
C LEU A 355 23.95 32.17 -3.16
N ASP A 356 24.75 32.53 -2.16
CA ASP A 356 26.03 33.21 -2.38
C ASP A 356 27.06 32.24 -2.98
N ALA A 357 27.05 30.98 -2.56
CA ALA A 357 27.84 29.93 -3.22
C ALA A 357 27.41 29.72 -4.69
N ALA A 358 26.12 29.80 -5.00
CA ALA A 358 25.62 29.71 -6.38
C ALA A 358 26.04 30.93 -7.22
N ILE A 359 25.95 32.15 -6.67
CA ILE A 359 26.44 33.36 -7.34
C ILE A 359 27.96 33.28 -7.54
N GLY A 360 28.70 32.94 -6.49
CA GLY A 360 30.16 32.81 -6.52
C GLY A 360 30.65 31.77 -7.54
N SER A 361 29.91 30.67 -7.73
CA SER A 361 30.23 29.64 -8.73
C SER A 361 30.27 30.21 -10.16
N ALA A 362 29.40 31.18 -10.47
CA ALA A 362 29.37 31.84 -11.77
C ALA A 362 30.48 32.90 -11.95
N TYR A 363 31.21 33.24 -10.89
CA TYR A 363 32.38 34.12 -10.93
C TYR A 363 33.70 33.37 -10.68
N ARG A 364 33.63 32.05 -10.54
CA ARG A 364 34.80 31.18 -10.39
C ARG A 364 35.26 30.69 -11.76
N VAL A 365 36.55 30.83 -12.04
CA VAL A 365 37.17 30.39 -13.30
C VAL A 365 38.30 29.44 -12.99
N SER A 366 38.29 28.28 -13.65
CA SER A 366 39.45 27.37 -13.62
C SER A 366 40.49 27.89 -14.59
N VAL A 367 41.63 28.32 -14.07
CA VAL A 367 42.76 28.83 -14.87
C VAL A 367 43.93 27.85 -14.81
N ARG A 368 44.65 27.71 -15.91
CA ARG A 368 45.86 26.87 -15.95
C ARG A 368 46.92 27.47 -16.87
N PRO A 369 48.20 27.22 -16.60
CA PRO A 369 49.22 27.66 -17.52
C PRO A 369 49.34 26.66 -18.68
N VAL A 370 49.58 27.18 -19.88
CA VAL A 370 49.78 26.44 -21.12
C VAL A 370 51.12 26.83 -21.71
N ALA A 371 51.82 25.87 -22.31
CA ALA A 371 53.09 26.12 -22.97
C ALA A 371 53.21 25.30 -24.25
N SER A 372 53.87 25.86 -25.25
CA SER A 372 54.33 25.17 -26.45
C SER A 372 55.83 25.40 -26.57
N VAL A 373 56.61 24.33 -26.69
CA VAL A 373 58.07 24.38 -26.78
C VAL A 373 58.44 23.99 -28.21
N ARG A 374 59.09 24.90 -28.92
CA ARG A 374 59.66 24.65 -30.24
C ARG A 374 61.17 24.63 -30.14
N THR A 375 61.78 23.49 -30.42
CA THR A 375 63.24 23.36 -30.48
C THR A 375 63.76 24.10 -31.71
N VAL A 376 64.75 24.98 -31.51
CA VAL A 376 65.44 25.73 -32.55
C VAL A 376 66.79 25.11 -32.86
N ARG A 377 67.49 24.66 -31.81
CA ARG A 377 68.78 23.96 -31.89
C ARG A 377 68.77 22.85 -30.85
N ASP A 378 69.21 21.66 -31.22
CA ASP A 378 69.36 20.51 -30.32
C ASP A 378 70.70 19.87 -30.66
N GLU A 379 71.69 20.08 -29.81
CA GLU A 379 73.01 19.51 -30.03
C GLU A 379 73.15 18.22 -29.26
N LEU A 380 73.58 17.16 -29.94
CA LEU A 380 73.86 15.91 -29.27
C LEU A 380 75.04 16.10 -28.32
N LYS A 381 74.88 15.57 -27.10
CA LYS A 381 75.96 15.49 -26.12
C LYS A 381 77.19 14.84 -26.78
N PRO A 382 78.36 15.52 -26.80
CA PRO A 382 79.55 14.98 -27.42
C PRO A 382 79.95 13.65 -26.79
N HIS A 383 80.17 12.63 -27.63
CA HIS A 383 80.65 11.31 -27.18
C HIS A 383 81.97 11.44 -26.40
N PRO A 384 82.19 10.64 -25.34
CA PRO A 384 83.44 10.65 -24.60
C PRO A 384 84.59 10.18 -25.50
N ARG A 385 85.52 11.07 -25.82
CA ARG A 385 86.76 10.75 -26.56
C ARG A 385 87.94 10.79 -25.58
N PRO A 386 88.69 9.69 -25.38
CA PRO A 386 89.84 9.67 -24.48
C PRO A 386 90.94 10.62 -24.98
N PRO A 387 91.75 11.23 -24.08
CA PRO A 387 92.85 12.14 -24.46
C PRO A 387 93.99 11.48 -25.23
N GLY A 388 94.05 10.15 -25.26
CA GLY A 388 95.04 9.33 -25.93
C GLY A 388 94.84 7.85 -25.58
N GLU A 389 95.72 6.98 -26.08
CA GLU A 389 95.70 5.54 -25.77
C GLU A 389 96.04 5.29 -24.29
N GLY A 390 95.38 4.30 -23.66
CA GLY A 390 95.59 3.93 -22.25
C GLY A 390 94.84 4.76 -21.18
N TRP A 391 93.94 5.69 -21.58
CA TRP A 391 93.15 6.50 -20.65
C TRP A 391 91.75 5.92 -20.43
N THR A 392 91.32 5.78 -19.16
CA THR A 392 89.95 5.34 -18.80
C THR A 392 89.13 6.48 -18.20
N LEU A 393 87.84 6.56 -18.57
CA LEU A 393 86.93 7.56 -18.02
C LEU A 393 86.55 7.17 -16.58
N ARG A 394 86.87 8.04 -15.61
CA ARG A 394 86.62 7.80 -14.19
C ARG A 394 85.39 8.51 -13.65
N ASP A 395 85.20 9.77 -14.04
CA ASP A 395 84.09 10.60 -13.58
C ASP A 395 83.60 11.49 -14.72
N GLU A 396 82.29 11.70 -14.79
CA GLU A 396 81.66 12.62 -15.73
C GLU A 396 80.67 13.51 -14.97
N ARG A 397 80.89 14.83 -15.05
CA ARG A 397 79.97 15.80 -14.47
C ARG A 397 79.52 16.77 -15.55
N THR A 398 78.21 16.86 -15.74
CA THR A 398 77.61 17.86 -16.64
C THR A 398 77.04 19.00 -15.81
N LYS A 399 77.58 20.20 -16.01
CA LYS A 399 76.98 21.45 -15.54
C LYS A 399 76.15 22.05 -16.66
N THR A 400 74.93 22.47 -16.38
CA THR A 400 74.07 23.15 -17.36
C THR A 400 73.86 24.58 -16.91
N ASP A 401 74.31 25.54 -17.72
CA ASP A 401 74.04 26.97 -17.53
C ASP A 401 72.89 27.37 -18.46
N VAL A 402 71.84 27.99 -17.91
CA VAL A 402 70.62 28.31 -18.67
C VAL A 402 70.47 29.84 -18.77
N SER A 403 70.36 30.35 -19.99
CA SER A 403 70.06 31.74 -20.30
C SER A 403 68.65 31.85 -20.87
N VAL A 404 67.91 32.89 -20.47
CA VAL A 404 66.56 33.15 -20.95
C VAL A 404 66.46 34.58 -21.44
N GLN A 405 65.91 34.76 -22.63
CA GLN A 405 65.76 36.05 -23.29
C GLN A 405 64.32 36.23 -23.79
N ASN A 406 63.91 37.47 -24.02
CA ASN A 406 62.64 37.77 -24.68
C ASN A 406 62.65 37.24 -26.12
N ALA A 407 61.50 36.74 -26.56
CA ALA A 407 61.30 36.26 -27.93
C ALA A 407 59.90 36.65 -28.41
N SER A 408 59.69 36.54 -29.72
CA SER A 408 58.36 36.62 -30.34
C SER A 408 57.98 35.24 -30.89
N ALA A 409 56.77 34.78 -30.58
CA ALA A 409 56.24 33.50 -31.04
C ALA A 409 54.71 33.55 -31.10
N SER A 410 54.11 32.64 -31.87
CA SER A 410 52.65 32.47 -31.92
C SER A 410 52.09 32.05 -30.56
N SER A 411 50.91 32.56 -30.22
CA SER A 411 50.22 32.20 -28.98
C SER A 411 49.99 30.68 -28.89
N PRO A 412 50.15 30.08 -27.69
CA PRO A 412 49.87 28.66 -27.51
C PRO A 412 48.37 28.39 -27.72
N GLY A 413 48.02 27.30 -28.42
CA GLY A 413 46.63 26.91 -28.60
C GLY A 413 45.92 26.58 -27.28
N THR A 414 44.60 26.77 -27.24
CA THR A 414 43.75 26.39 -26.10
C THR A 414 42.74 25.31 -26.49
N ARG A 415 42.17 24.64 -25.48
CA ARG A 415 41.05 23.71 -25.69
C ARG A 415 39.80 24.53 -26.01
N ARG A 416 38.84 23.92 -26.72
CA ARG A 416 37.52 24.52 -26.96
C ARG A 416 36.87 24.93 -25.62
N GLY A 417 36.38 26.17 -25.55
CA GLY A 417 35.78 26.75 -24.33
C GLY A 417 36.77 27.47 -23.39
N TRP A 418 38.06 27.44 -23.69
CA TRP A 418 39.11 28.13 -22.93
C TRP A 418 39.62 29.38 -23.65
N HIS A 419 39.78 30.48 -22.93
CA HIS A 419 40.31 31.74 -23.45
C HIS A 419 41.71 32.02 -22.91
N LEU A 420 42.61 32.55 -23.76
CA LEU A 420 43.92 33.01 -23.32
C LEU A 420 43.79 34.35 -22.59
N LEU A 421 44.19 34.36 -21.32
CA LEU A 421 44.19 35.54 -20.46
C LEU A 421 45.54 36.28 -20.51
N TRP A 422 46.60 35.55 -20.81
CA TRP A 422 47.97 36.08 -20.90
C TRP A 422 48.78 35.24 -21.87
N THR A 423 49.72 35.88 -22.56
CA THR A 423 50.71 35.23 -23.42
C THR A 423 52.08 35.85 -23.19
N GLY A 424 53.12 35.06 -23.40
CA GLY A 424 54.50 35.52 -23.40
C GLY A 424 55.37 34.55 -24.16
N ALA A 425 56.49 35.01 -24.69
CA ALA A 425 57.44 34.15 -25.38
C ALA A 425 58.86 34.39 -24.87
N ARG A 426 59.61 33.29 -24.74
CA ARG A 426 60.99 33.30 -24.27
C ARG A 426 61.86 32.39 -25.13
N ARG A 427 63.08 32.84 -25.41
CA ARG A 427 64.15 32.02 -25.96
C ARG A 427 64.96 31.48 -24.80
N VAL A 428 65.04 30.15 -24.68
CA VAL A 428 65.79 29.45 -23.64
C VAL A 428 67.00 28.79 -24.28
N VAL A 429 68.19 29.22 -23.88
CA VAL A 429 69.47 28.66 -24.35
C VAL A 429 70.09 27.89 -23.19
N ARG A 430 70.33 26.60 -23.36
CA ARG A 430 70.96 25.72 -22.37
C ARG A 430 72.35 25.39 -22.87
N THR A 431 73.36 25.91 -22.20
CA THR A 431 74.75 25.57 -22.48
C THR A 431 75.17 24.48 -21.51
N HIS A 432 75.42 23.30 -22.03
CA HIS A 432 75.88 22.17 -21.27
C HIS A 432 77.41 22.13 -21.32
N THR A 433 78.05 22.08 -20.16
CA THR A 433 79.49 21.87 -20.02
C THR A 433 79.71 20.54 -19.34
N VAL A 434 80.21 19.54 -20.08
CA VAL A 434 80.60 18.24 -19.51
C VAL A 434 82.09 18.25 -19.22
N VAL A 435 82.45 18.01 -17.97
CA VAL A 435 83.83 17.79 -17.52
C VAL A 435 84.00 16.31 -17.26
N ARG A 436 84.90 15.69 -18.01
CA ARG A 436 85.26 14.28 -17.88
C ARG A 436 86.65 14.18 -17.27
N ARG A 437 86.79 13.37 -16.22
CA ARG A 437 88.09 13.04 -15.62
C ARG A 437 88.55 11.70 -16.17
N TRP A 438 89.73 11.71 -16.75
CA TRP A 438 90.43 10.55 -17.27
C TRP A 438 91.62 10.27 -16.38
N GLU A 439 91.98 9.00 -16.23
CA GLU A 439 93.15 8.57 -15.46
C GLU A 439 94.00 7.61 -16.29
N ARG A 440 95.33 7.75 -16.15
CA ARG A 440 96.35 6.88 -16.74
C ARG A 440 97.50 6.71 -15.75
N GLU A 441 97.96 5.46 -15.62
CA GLU A 441 99.14 5.11 -14.84
C GLU A 441 100.37 5.15 -15.76
N ASP A 442 101.48 5.78 -15.33
CA ASP A 442 102.70 5.92 -16.15
C ASP A 442 103.86 5.13 -15.56
N THR A 443 104.52 4.36 -16.42
CA THR A 443 105.79 3.65 -16.18
C THR A 443 106.87 4.33 -17.04
N THR A 444 107.93 4.86 -16.43
CA THR A 444 109.00 5.60 -17.13
C THR A 444 110.26 4.75 -17.33
N GLN A 445 110.81 4.80 -18.55
CA GLN A 445 112.20 4.40 -18.86
C GLN A 445 112.80 5.49 -19.78
N ASP A 446 113.94 6.07 -19.37
CA ASP A 446 114.66 7.21 -19.96
C ASP A 446 115.63 6.79 -21.06
N GLU A 447 115.85 7.65 -22.08
CA GLU A 447 117.16 7.79 -22.75
C GLU A 447 117.33 9.13 -23.52
N ASN A 448 118.59 9.53 -23.67
CA ASN A 448 119.14 10.89 -23.69
C ASN A 448 119.81 11.26 -25.05
N ARG A 449 119.81 12.55 -25.47
CA ARG A 449 120.67 13.26 -26.49
C ARG A 449 119.96 14.58 -26.90
N GLY A 450 120.52 15.79 -27.08
CA GLY A 450 121.86 16.39 -27.03
C GLY A 450 122.03 17.50 -28.11
N TRP A 451 122.25 18.78 -27.68
CA TRP A 451 122.91 19.94 -28.38
C TRP A 451 122.22 20.63 -29.61
N THR A 452 122.38 21.90 -30.04
CA THR A 452 122.65 23.30 -29.55
C THR A 452 122.61 24.28 -30.76
N ALA A 453 122.28 25.59 -30.58
CA ALA A 453 122.85 26.80 -31.25
C ALA A 453 121.97 28.07 -30.97
N ARG A 454 122.44 29.08 -30.21
CA ARG A 454 123.15 30.37 -30.52
C ARG A 454 122.33 31.56 -31.14
N LEU A 455 121.97 32.53 -30.26
CA LEU A 455 122.11 34.03 -30.25
C LEU A 455 121.69 34.93 -31.47
N PRO A 456 121.49 36.29 -31.36
CA PRO A 456 121.70 37.25 -30.23
C PRO A 456 120.60 38.35 -29.98
N PHE A 457 120.82 39.13 -28.90
CA PHE A 457 120.25 40.40 -28.36
C PHE A 457 120.16 41.61 -29.36
N PRO A 458 119.78 42.89 -29.01
CA PRO A 458 119.50 43.56 -27.71
C PRO A 458 118.35 44.62 -27.66
N GLY A 459 118.08 45.23 -26.48
CA GLY A 459 117.40 46.55 -26.43
C GLY A 459 116.77 47.01 -25.08
N THR A 460 117.61 47.38 -24.10
CA THR A 460 117.51 48.55 -23.15
C THR A 460 116.14 49.09 -22.67
N SER A 461 115.76 48.98 -21.38
CA SER A 461 116.05 49.86 -20.19
C SER A 461 115.10 51.08 -20.05
N PRO A 462 114.82 51.67 -18.84
CA PRO A 462 115.24 51.29 -17.48
C PRO A 462 114.13 51.26 -16.36
N ARG A 463 114.46 50.50 -15.31
CA ARG A 463 114.28 50.59 -13.83
C ARG A 463 113.79 51.92 -13.19
N PRO A 464 113.29 51.94 -11.90
CA PRO A 464 113.94 51.29 -10.73
C PRO A 464 113.09 50.61 -9.63
N GLN A 465 113.75 49.61 -9.00
CA GLN A 465 113.60 48.98 -7.67
C GLN A 465 114.21 49.90 -6.55
N PRO A 466 114.43 49.54 -5.25
CA PRO A 466 114.24 48.26 -4.52
C PRO A 466 113.70 48.36 -3.05
N THR A 467 113.41 47.20 -2.46
CA THR A 467 113.70 46.90 -1.03
C THR A 467 114.41 45.53 -0.91
N PRO A 468 115.27 45.29 0.11
CA PRO A 468 116.19 44.14 0.17
C PRO A 468 115.70 42.92 1.00
N PRO A 469 116.46 41.78 1.00
CA PRO A 469 115.93 40.41 1.17
C PRO A 469 116.48 39.62 2.39
N GLY A 470 116.04 38.36 2.56
CA GLY A 470 116.68 37.33 3.40
C GLY A 470 116.02 35.92 3.29
N PRO A 471 116.73 34.80 3.59
CA PRO A 471 116.89 33.63 2.68
C PRO A 471 116.35 32.25 3.16
N THR A 472 116.36 31.25 2.24
CA THR A 472 115.96 29.82 2.33
C THR A 472 117.14 28.83 2.52
N PRO A 473 116.92 27.57 3.00
CA PRO A 473 117.25 26.32 2.22
C PRO A 473 116.43 25.02 2.63
N PRO A 474 116.78 23.74 2.26
CA PRO A 474 116.55 22.98 1.00
C PRO A 474 115.79 21.59 1.15
N THR A 475 115.77 20.74 0.08
CA THR A 475 114.73 19.73 -0.34
C THR A 475 115.19 18.23 -0.42
N GLN A 476 114.26 17.25 -0.41
CA GLN A 476 114.40 15.78 -0.69
C GLN A 476 113.35 15.23 -1.73
N PRO A 477 113.53 14.04 -2.40
CA PRO A 477 112.73 13.55 -3.56
C PRO A 477 111.56 12.55 -3.27
N ARG A 478 110.64 12.33 -4.26
CA ARG A 478 109.26 11.72 -4.16
C ARG A 478 108.96 10.49 -5.06
N PRO A 479 107.90 9.68 -4.78
CA PRO A 479 107.46 8.44 -5.52
C PRO A 479 106.47 8.67 -6.70
N PRO A 480 106.17 7.64 -7.56
CA PRO A 480 105.46 7.79 -8.84
C PRO A 480 104.02 8.29 -8.74
N THR A 481 103.57 9.03 -9.76
CA THR A 481 102.30 9.80 -9.78
C THR A 481 101.31 9.25 -10.81
N ASN A 482 100.11 8.85 -10.38
CA ASN A 482 98.98 8.64 -11.30
C ASN A 482 98.63 9.96 -11.99
N ARG A 483 98.58 9.97 -13.32
CA ARG A 483 98.21 11.16 -14.10
C ARG A 483 96.70 11.20 -14.27
N THR A 484 96.09 12.28 -13.84
CA THR A 484 94.67 12.57 -14.12
C THR A 484 94.57 13.77 -15.05
N VAL A 485 93.75 13.65 -16.10
CA VAL A 485 93.47 14.72 -17.07
C VAL A 485 91.98 15.01 -17.09
N ARG A 486 91.61 16.28 -17.26
CA ARG A 486 90.22 16.70 -17.42
C ARG A 486 89.98 17.23 -18.83
N THR A 487 89.05 16.62 -19.56
CA THR A 487 88.55 17.17 -20.83
C THR A 487 87.24 17.89 -20.58
N THR A 488 87.08 19.07 -21.16
CA THR A 488 85.85 19.86 -21.07
C THR A 488 85.26 20.03 -22.45
N HIS A 489 84.00 19.64 -22.64
CA HIS A 489 83.25 19.88 -23.88
C HIS A 489 81.98 20.66 -23.60
N ARG A 490 81.54 21.44 -24.59
CA ARG A 490 80.28 22.18 -24.53
C ARG A 490 79.37 21.85 -25.70
N TRP A 491 78.07 21.83 -25.44
CA TRP A 491 77.03 21.82 -26.47
C TRP A 491 75.86 22.70 -26.03
N THR A 492 75.03 23.11 -26.98
CA THR A 492 73.95 24.07 -26.74
C THR A 492 72.63 23.62 -27.34
N ASP A 493 71.61 23.60 -26.48
CA ASP A 493 70.22 23.41 -26.87
C ASP A 493 69.51 24.76 -26.81
N GLU A 494 68.69 25.04 -27.81
CA GLU A 494 67.93 26.27 -27.93
C GLU A 494 66.45 25.98 -28.17
N PHE A 495 65.60 26.61 -27.36
CA PHE A 495 64.14 26.48 -27.45
C PHE A 495 63.48 27.85 -27.53
N VAL A 496 62.44 27.95 -28.35
CA VAL A 496 61.45 29.03 -28.27
C VAL A 496 60.24 28.49 -27.52
N VAL A 497 60.01 29.02 -26.32
CA VAL A 497 58.90 28.64 -25.45
C VAL A 497 57.82 29.70 -25.54
N SER A 498 56.65 29.31 -26.05
CA SER A 498 55.43 30.11 -26.04
C SER A 498 54.65 29.75 -24.78
N LEU A 499 54.43 30.71 -23.90
CA LEU A 499 53.72 30.57 -22.65
C LEU A 499 52.35 31.25 -22.73
N GLY A 500 51.39 30.74 -21.97
CA GLY A 500 50.12 31.39 -21.79
C GLY A 500 49.43 30.96 -20.51
N VAL A 501 48.41 31.72 -20.13
CA VAL A 501 47.45 31.35 -19.08
C VAL A 501 46.09 31.25 -19.76
N ALA A 502 45.46 30.09 -19.65
CA ALA A 502 44.13 29.85 -20.22
C ALA A 502 43.09 29.73 -19.09
N GLY A 503 41.90 30.31 -19.27
CA GLY A 503 40.76 30.21 -18.36
C GLY A 503 39.57 29.48 -18.98
N ASP A 504 38.87 28.64 -18.21
CA ASP A 504 37.63 27.95 -18.61
C ASP A 504 36.39 28.81 -18.34
N HIS A 505 35.66 29.18 -19.39
CA HIS A 505 34.46 30.01 -19.29
C HIS A 505 33.16 29.27 -19.63
N VAL A 506 33.25 27.95 -19.86
CA VAL A 506 32.12 27.10 -20.26
C VAL A 506 31.72 26.18 -19.11
N THR A 507 32.69 25.60 -18.41
CA THR A 507 32.42 24.69 -17.29
C THR A 507 31.92 25.48 -16.08
N THR A 508 30.87 24.96 -15.46
CA THR A 508 30.24 25.53 -14.28
C THR A 508 29.74 24.40 -13.40
N ASP A 509 29.87 24.56 -12.09
CA ASP A 509 29.46 23.54 -11.12
C ASP A 509 27.94 23.53 -10.89
N ARG A 510 27.25 24.67 -11.10
CA ARG A 510 25.85 24.86 -10.69
C ARG A 510 24.92 25.36 -11.79
N ALA A 511 25.38 26.23 -12.70
CA ALA A 511 24.59 26.63 -13.87
C ALA A 511 24.59 25.55 -14.97
N PRO A 512 23.55 25.49 -15.83
CA PRO A 512 23.61 24.74 -17.08
C PRO A 512 24.82 25.11 -17.94
N VAL A 513 25.48 24.11 -18.52
CA VAL A 513 26.67 24.32 -19.36
C VAL A 513 26.28 25.06 -20.65
N ARG A 514 26.67 26.33 -20.75
CA ARG A 514 26.42 27.23 -21.90
C ARG A 514 27.63 28.15 -22.10
N PRO A 515 27.89 28.63 -23.34
CA PRO A 515 28.96 29.58 -23.60
C PRO A 515 28.73 30.93 -22.92
N LEU A 516 29.82 31.59 -22.52
CA LEU A 516 29.87 32.96 -22.01
C LEU A 516 30.90 33.77 -22.83
N PRO A 517 30.52 34.31 -24.00
CA PRO A 517 31.46 34.94 -24.93
C PRO A 517 31.97 36.31 -24.46
N SER A 518 31.16 37.05 -23.72
CA SER A 518 31.47 38.39 -23.17
C SER A 518 32.35 38.34 -21.92
N ALA A 519 32.94 37.19 -21.58
CA ALA A 519 33.79 37.07 -20.42
C ALA A 519 34.91 38.14 -20.49
N HIS A 520 35.16 38.81 -19.37
CA HIS A 520 36.11 39.93 -19.24
C HIS A 520 35.64 41.28 -19.80
N GLU A 521 34.45 41.38 -20.40
CA GLU A 521 33.85 42.65 -20.81
C GLU A 521 33.02 43.22 -19.65
N ALA A 522 33.56 44.22 -18.96
CA ALA A 522 32.91 44.82 -17.81
C ALA A 522 31.55 45.44 -18.20
N ASN A 523 30.53 45.22 -17.38
CA ASN A 523 29.22 45.84 -17.55
C ASN A 523 28.60 46.18 -16.18
N GLY A 524 27.74 47.20 -16.14
CA GLY A 524 27.23 47.73 -14.86
C GLY A 524 26.42 46.74 -14.02
N ALA A 525 25.83 45.69 -14.61
CA ALA A 525 25.04 44.69 -13.91
C ALA A 525 25.89 43.52 -13.37
N ALA A 526 26.94 43.15 -14.08
CA ALA A 526 27.85 42.04 -13.78
C ALA A 526 29.12 42.49 -13.02
N GLY A 527 29.33 43.79 -12.86
CA GLY A 527 30.55 44.35 -12.29
C GLY A 527 31.74 44.11 -13.22
N PRO A 528 32.91 43.65 -12.71
CA PRO A 528 34.06 43.36 -13.55
C PRO A 528 33.83 42.27 -14.60
N ASN A 529 32.76 41.45 -14.48
CA ASN A 529 32.47 40.35 -15.40
C ASN A 529 33.69 39.46 -15.69
N LEU A 530 34.41 39.06 -14.64
CA LEU A 530 35.67 38.30 -14.68
C LEU A 530 36.90 39.06 -15.20
N ALA A 531 36.83 40.34 -15.55
CA ALA A 531 37.99 41.10 -16.02
C ALA A 531 39.14 41.13 -14.99
N ASP A 532 38.81 41.10 -13.70
CA ASP A 532 39.75 41.03 -12.58
C ASP A 532 40.44 39.66 -12.43
N VAL A 533 39.86 38.58 -12.96
CA VAL A 533 40.45 37.24 -12.97
C VAL A 533 41.78 37.21 -13.72
N ARG A 534 41.93 38.03 -14.77
CA ARG A 534 43.17 38.09 -15.56
C ARG A 534 44.38 38.43 -14.68
N GLY A 535 44.28 39.49 -13.88
CA GLY A 535 45.37 39.93 -12.99
C GLY A 535 45.70 38.86 -11.95
N MET A 536 44.68 38.35 -11.26
CA MET A 536 44.83 37.30 -10.24
C MET A 536 45.43 36.00 -10.81
N ALA A 537 45.06 35.63 -12.05
CA ALA A 537 45.59 34.44 -12.71
C ALA A 537 47.06 34.62 -13.11
N ILE A 538 47.45 35.81 -13.58
CA ILE A 538 48.85 36.12 -13.89
C ILE A 538 49.70 36.09 -12.61
N GLU A 539 49.24 36.76 -11.56
CA GLU A 539 49.94 36.77 -10.27
C GLU A 539 50.18 35.34 -9.77
N ARG A 540 49.12 34.54 -9.70
CA ARG A 540 49.17 33.18 -9.12
C ARG A 540 49.85 32.12 -9.99
N LEU A 541 49.77 32.25 -11.32
CA LEU A 541 50.28 31.23 -12.26
C LEU A 541 51.57 31.63 -12.97
N VAL A 542 51.92 32.92 -12.98
CA VAL A 542 53.12 33.45 -13.62
C VAL A 542 54.05 34.06 -12.58
N THR A 543 53.62 35.11 -11.89
CA THR A 543 54.49 35.87 -10.95
C THR A 543 54.97 35.01 -9.80
N ASP A 544 54.05 34.41 -9.04
CA ASP A 544 54.34 33.52 -7.88
C ASP A 544 55.15 32.29 -8.26
N ARG A 545 55.19 31.97 -9.55
CA ARG A 545 55.94 30.82 -10.10
C ARG A 545 57.29 31.26 -10.69
N GLY A 546 57.83 32.42 -10.35
CA GLY A 546 59.14 32.88 -10.82
C GLY A 546 59.09 33.53 -12.21
N GLY A 547 57.94 34.11 -12.57
CA GLY A 547 57.74 34.87 -13.80
C GLY A 547 57.78 34.04 -15.09
N ALA A 548 57.72 34.74 -16.22
CA ALA A 548 57.80 34.13 -17.54
C ALA A 548 59.13 33.36 -17.74
N ASP A 549 60.23 33.84 -17.18
CA ASP A 549 61.55 33.23 -17.33
C ASP A 549 61.64 31.90 -16.57
N GLY A 550 61.17 31.87 -15.32
CA GLY A 550 61.11 30.64 -14.52
C GLY A 550 60.18 29.59 -15.14
N LEU A 551 59.04 30.02 -15.69
CA LEU A 551 58.13 29.14 -16.43
C LEU A 551 58.77 28.59 -17.71
N ALA A 552 59.46 29.42 -18.49
CA ALA A 552 60.12 29.00 -19.72
C ALA A 552 61.24 27.97 -19.44
N ARG A 553 62.03 28.18 -18.38
CA ARG A 553 63.06 27.22 -17.94
C ARG A 553 62.44 25.86 -17.64
N ARG A 554 61.39 25.82 -16.82
CA ARG A 554 60.71 24.56 -16.45
C ARG A 554 60.00 23.90 -17.64
N ALA A 555 59.40 24.69 -18.53
CA ALA A 555 58.76 24.18 -19.73
C ALA A 555 59.77 23.49 -20.67
N SER A 556 60.97 24.08 -20.84
CA SER A 556 62.02 23.53 -21.71
C SER A 556 62.54 22.15 -21.28
N VAL A 557 62.36 21.78 -20.00
CA VAL A 557 62.75 20.47 -19.45
C VAL A 557 61.54 19.62 -19.05
N GLY A 558 60.32 20.01 -19.42
CA GLY A 558 59.10 19.25 -19.17
C GLY A 558 58.61 19.23 -17.71
N THR A 559 59.14 20.08 -16.82
CA THR A 559 58.80 20.08 -15.38
C THR A 559 57.80 21.16 -14.97
N MET A 560 57.17 21.83 -15.93
CA MET A 560 56.20 22.90 -15.68
C MET A 560 54.88 22.34 -15.11
N ASN A 561 54.43 22.88 -13.97
CA ASN A 561 53.15 22.50 -13.37
C ASN A 561 51.96 23.10 -14.15
N THR A 562 51.25 22.25 -14.90
CA THR A 562 50.09 22.60 -15.74
C THR A 562 48.73 22.34 -15.06
N ARG A 563 48.70 22.02 -13.76
CA ARG A 563 47.45 21.80 -13.02
C ARG A 563 46.60 23.08 -13.01
N ALA A 564 45.29 22.90 -13.22
CA ALA A 564 44.32 23.98 -13.13
C ALA A 564 44.13 24.42 -11.67
N VAL A 565 43.87 25.70 -11.48
CA VAL A 565 43.62 26.34 -10.20
C VAL A 565 42.37 27.20 -10.34
N ALA A 566 41.47 27.14 -9.36
CA ALA A 566 40.30 28.00 -9.34
C ALA A 566 40.67 29.41 -8.84
N VAL A 567 40.22 30.42 -9.57
CA VAL A 567 40.32 31.84 -9.20
C VAL A 567 38.91 32.40 -9.07
N GLN A 568 38.66 33.14 -7.98
CA GLN A 568 37.37 33.74 -7.68
C GLN A 568 37.38 35.22 -8.12
N GLY A 569 36.56 35.57 -9.10
CA GLY A 569 36.32 36.96 -9.49
C GLY A 569 35.38 37.69 -8.52
N ARG A 570 35.45 39.02 -8.50
CA ARG A 570 34.54 39.89 -7.75
C ARG A 570 33.21 40.06 -8.48
N TYR A 571 32.13 40.19 -7.71
CA TYR A 571 30.79 40.51 -8.21
C TYR A 571 30.17 41.66 -7.42
N SER A 572 29.17 42.33 -8.02
CA SER A 572 28.48 43.46 -7.40
C SER A 572 27.66 43.02 -6.18
N ASN A 573 27.66 43.83 -5.12
CA ASN A 573 26.80 43.64 -3.95
C ASN A 573 25.28 43.74 -4.28
N LEU A 574 24.92 44.42 -5.37
CA LEU A 574 23.54 44.53 -5.85
C LEU A 574 23.03 43.25 -6.53
N LEU A 575 23.94 42.37 -6.99
CA LEU A 575 23.60 41.16 -7.71
C LEU A 575 22.76 40.21 -6.85
N ARG A 576 23.12 40.08 -5.57
CA ARG A 576 22.43 39.23 -4.59
C ARG A 576 20.93 39.52 -4.53
N ALA A 577 20.56 40.78 -4.42
CA ALA A 577 19.16 41.21 -4.36
C ALA A 577 18.40 40.94 -5.68
N ARG A 578 19.06 41.11 -6.84
CA ARG A 578 18.47 40.78 -8.16
C ARG A 578 18.24 39.29 -8.32
N VAL A 579 19.24 38.46 -8.04
CA VAL A 579 19.14 37.00 -8.16
C VAL A 579 18.09 36.45 -7.21
N TYR A 580 18.03 36.95 -5.96
CA TYR A 580 16.98 36.57 -5.02
C TYR A 580 15.57 36.85 -5.54
N ARG A 581 15.35 38.04 -6.13
CA ARG A 581 14.04 38.40 -6.72
C ARG A 581 13.62 37.42 -7.80
N ASP A 582 14.57 36.96 -8.62
CA ASP A 582 14.31 35.99 -9.68
C ASP A 582 14.01 34.58 -9.13
N VAL A 583 14.81 34.09 -8.17
CA VAL A 583 14.55 32.81 -7.49
C VAL A 583 13.20 32.84 -6.77
N ARG A 584 12.82 33.95 -6.15
CA ARG A 584 11.50 34.10 -5.52
C ARG A 584 10.36 33.96 -6.54
N SER A 585 10.51 34.52 -7.73
CA SER A 585 9.54 34.34 -8.83
C SER A 585 9.46 32.89 -9.29
N LEU A 586 10.60 32.20 -9.41
CA LEU A 586 10.64 30.76 -9.71
C LEU A 586 9.97 29.94 -8.60
N ARG A 587 10.26 30.24 -7.33
CA ARG A 587 9.62 29.60 -6.16
C ARG A 587 8.10 29.68 -6.22
N ASN A 588 7.54 30.81 -6.63
CA ASN A 588 6.08 30.95 -6.74
C ASN A 588 5.50 30.01 -7.82
N ARG A 589 6.19 29.85 -8.96
CA ARG A 589 5.79 28.89 -10.00
C ARG A 589 5.90 27.45 -9.51
N VAL A 590 7.04 27.09 -8.88
CA VAL A 590 7.31 25.72 -8.41
C VAL A 590 6.39 25.33 -7.25
N ARG A 591 6.14 26.24 -6.30
CA ARG A 591 5.23 26.02 -5.16
C ARG A 591 3.82 25.62 -5.60
N ASN A 592 3.33 26.22 -6.68
CA ASN A 592 1.98 26.02 -7.20
C ASN A 592 1.85 24.79 -8.12
N ARG A 593 2.94 24.06 -8.40
CA ARG A 593 2.87 22.77 -9.10
C ARG A 593 2.23 21.73 -8.20
N SER A 594 1.35 20.92 -8.76
CA SER A 594 0.66 19.85 -8.05
C SER A 594 0.48 18.61 -8.93
N VAL A 595 0.27 17.48 -8.27
CA VAL A 595 -0.13 16.22 -8.91
C VAL A 595 -1.49 15.78 -8.38
N THR A 596 -2.34 15.28 -9.27
CA THR A 596 -3.64 14.71 -8.89
C THR A 596 -3.49 13.24 -8.54
N VAL A 597 -4.00 12.84 -7.38
CA VAL A 597 -4.01 11.44 -6.90
C VAL A 597 -5.41 11.09 -6.42
N SER A 598 -5.93 9.92 -6.77
CA SER A 598 -7.24 9.49 -6.24
C SER A 598 -7.15 9.25 -4.73
N ARG A 599 -8.20 9.67 -4.01
CA ARG A 599 -8.24 9.58 -2.55
C ARG A 599 -8.17 8.13 -2.07
N GLY A 600 -8.80 7.18 -2.76
CA GLY A 600 -8.78 5.77 -2.42
C GLY A 600 -7.40 5.12 -2.61
N THR A 601 -6.68 5.48 -3.67
CA THR A 601 -5.30 5.02 -3.85
C THR A 601 -4.37 5.64 -2.81
N LEU A 602 -4.60 6.89 -2.39
CA LEU A 602 -3.88 7.52 -1.28
C LEU A 602 -4.18 6.82 0.05
N ALA A 603 -5.46 6.54 0.33
CA ALA A 603 -5.95 5.91 1.56
C ALA A 603 -5.37 4.50 1.76
N THR A 604 -5.33 3.72 0.68
CA THR A 604 -4.78 2.36 0.67
C THR A 604 -3.24 2.35 0.51
N GLY A 605 -2.62 3.53 0.47
CA GLY A 605 -1.20 3.72 0.29
C GLY A 605 -0.66 3.35 -1.09
N GLY A 606 -1.49 3.12 -2.11
CA GLY A 606 -1.08 2.69 -3.45
C GLY A 606 -0.30 3.72 -4.28
N THR A 607 -0.04 4.94 -3.79
CA THR A 607 0.75 5.96 -4.49
C THR A 607 1.62 6.74 -3.51
N ASN A 608 2.80 7.20 -3.98
CA ASN A 608 3.67 8.13 -3.28
C ASN A 608 3.64 9.51 -3.98
N PRO A 609 2.86 10.49 -3.48
CA PRO A 609 2.73 11.79 -4.14
C PRO A 609 4.04 12.57 -4.24
N ALA A 610 4.94 12.43 -3.26
CA ALA A 610 6.22 13.13 -3.25
C ALA A 610 7.16 12.63 -4.37
N ALA A 611 7.20 11.31 -4.60
CA ALA A 611 7.94 10.73 -5.71
C ALA A 611 7.38 11.18 -7.07
N LYS A 612 6.04 11.28 -7.20
CA LYS A 612 5.39 11.81 -8.42
C LYS A 612 5.73 13.28 -8.66
N LEU A 613 5.71 14.11 -7.61
CA LEU A 613 6.12 15.52 -7.71
C LEU A 613 7.59 15.68 -8.10
N ALA A 614 8.50 14.93 -7.47
CA ALA A 614 9.92 14.97 -7.81
C ALA A 614 10.16 14.58 -9.27
N SER A 615 9.51 13.50 -9.74
CA SER A 615 9.59 13.05 -11.13
C SER A 615 9.04 14.09 -12.11
N SER A 616 7.91 14.72 -11.78
CA SER A 616 7.33 15.80 -12.58
C SER A 616 8.25 17.03 -12.66
N LEU A 617 8.88 17.44 -11.56
CA LEU A 617 9.82 18.57 -11.58
C LEU A 617 11.12 18.24 -12.33
N ARG A 618 11.61 16.99 -12.28
CA ARG A 618 12.75 16.55 -13.08
C ARG A 618 12.46 16.59 -14.57
N ALA A 619 11.28 16.13 -14.98
CA ALA A 619 10.84 16.17 -16.38
C ALA A 619 10.78 17.62 -16.91
N ASP A 620 10.26 18.54 -16.10
CA ASP A 620 10.15 19.96 -16.46
C ASP A 620 11.40 20.79 -16.12
N ARG A 621 12.50 20.18 -15.68
CA ARG A 621 13.65 20.89 -15.06
C ARG A 621 14.26 21.93 -16.00
N SER A 622 14.55 21.55 -17.24
CA SER A 622 15.15 22.45 -18.24
C SER A 622 14.24 23.65 -18.56
N ALA A 623 12.93 23.43 -18.69
CA ALA A 623 11.93 24.47 -18.93
C ALA A 623 11.75 25.41 -17.73
N LEU A 624 11.76 24.86 -16.50
CA LEU A 624 11.65 25.66 -15.27
C LEU A 624 12.88 26.54 -15.01
N ILE A 625 14.08 26.04 -15.32
CA ILE A 625 15.31 26.83 -15.28
C ILE A 625 15.28 27.89 -16.39
N GLY A 626 14.92 27.49 -17.61
CA GLY A 626 14.77 28.37 -18.77
C GLY A 626 16.08 29.05 -19.18
N ALA A 627 17.22 28.35 -19.10
CA ALA A 627 18.51 28.92 -19.43
C ALA A 627 18.65 29.18 -20.94
N PRO A 628 19.23 30.33 -21.35
CA PRO A 628 19.44 30.66 -22.75
C PRO A 628 20.48 29.73 -23.41
N ALA A 629 20.61 29.82 -24.73
CA ALA A 629 21.61 29.07 -25.49
C ALA A 629 23.06 29.54 -25.20
N ARG A 630 23.21 30.81 -24.78
CA ARG A 630 24.46 31.45 -24.35
C ARG A 630 24.15 32.46 -23.26
N TYR A 631 25.08 32.69 -22.34
CA TYR A 631 24.94 33.71 -21.31
C TYR A 631 25.47 35.05 -21.82
N GLU A 632 24.74 36.12 -21.54
CA GLU A 632 25.13 37.50 -21.86
C GLU A 632 26.28 37.99 -20.98
N ASP A 633 26.32 37.57 -19.72
CA ASP A 633 27.39 37.92 -18.78
C ASP A 633 27.45 36.92 -17.58
N ALA A 634 28.44 37.08 -16.71
CA ALA A 634 28.58 36.26 -15.50
C ALA A 634 27.41 36.44 -14.50
N ALA A 635 26.72 37.60 -14.50
CA ALA A 635 25.56 37.83 -13.63
C ALA A 635 24.32 37.06 -14.12
N GLU A 636 24.11 36.96 -15.43
CA GLU A 636 23.08 36.10 -16.02
C GLU A 636 23.38 34.64 -15.72
N ARG A 637 24.64 34.20 -15.88
CA ARG A 637 25.07 32.86 -15.47
C ARG A 637 24.78 32.60 -13.97
N ALA A 638 25.06 33.56 -13.09
CA ALA A 638 24.77 33.48 -11.66
C ALA A 638 23.27 33.34 -11.37
N ARG A 639 22.41 34.06 -12.10
CA ARG A 639 20.95 33.93 -12.01
C ARG A 639 20.50 32.50 -12.29
N TYR A 640 20.97 31.89 -13.38
CA TYR A 640 20.60 30.51 -13.73
C TYR A 640 21.26 29.45 -12.84
N ALA A 641 22.45 29.71 -12.30
CA ALA A 641 23.06 28.88 -11.25
C ALA A 641 22.17 28.83 -10.00
N ALA A 642 21.67 29.99 -9.54
CA ALA A 642 20.79 30.07 -8.39
C ALA A 642 19.42 29.40 -8.65
N ARG A 643 18.86 29.54 -9.86
CA ARG A 643 17.63 28.82 -10.26
C ARG A 643 17.81 27.30 -10.22
N ALA A 644 18.92 26.81 -10.78
CA ALA A 644 19.24 25.38 -10.80
C ALA A 644 19.41 24.85 -9.36
N THR A 645 20.23 25.54 -8.55
CA THR A 645 20.47 25.20 -7.14
C THR A 645 19.16 25.15 -6.34
N TYR A 646 18.29 26.14 -6.51
CA TYR A 646 16.97 26.15 -5.88
C TYR A 646 16.12 24.94 -6.29
N LEU A 647 16.03 24.65 -7.59
CA LEU A 647 15.19 23.57 -8.10
C LEU A 647 15.69 22.19 -7.67
N ASP A 648 17.01 21.99 -7.64
CA ASP A 648 17.63 20.77 -7.14
C ASP A 648 17.34 20.58 -5.64
N ALA A 649 17.46 21.64 -4.83
CA ALA A 649 17.06 21.60 -3.42
C ALA A 649 15.57 21.24 -3.21
N VAL A 650 14.67 21.69 -4.10
CA VAL A 650 13.25 21.27 -4.06
C VAL A 650 13.10 19.78 -4.37
N ILE A 651 13.79 19.28 -5.40
CA ILE A 651 13.73 17.88 -5.83
C ILE A 651 14.29 16.97 -4.72
N ASP A 652 15.47 17.27 -4.18
CA ASP A 652 16.11 16.49 -3.11
C ASP A 652 15.22 16.41 -1.87
N ARG A 653 14.51 17.51 -1.58
CA ARG A 653 13.57 17.55 -0.46
C ARG A 653 12.32 16.70 -0.72
N LEU A 654 11.84 16.65 -1.96
CA LEU A 654 10.75 15.78 -2.38
C LEU A 654 11.17 14.30 -2.39
N ASP A 655 12.42 13.97 -2.74
CA ASP A 655 12.93 12.60 -2.64
C ASP A 655 13.09 12.15 -1.19
N SER A 656 13.68 13.00 -0.35
CA SER A 656 13.77 12.76 1.09
C SER A 656 12.38 12.53 1.70
N ARG A 657 11.38 13.27 1.22
CA ARG A 657 9.97 13.13 1.57
C ARG A 657 9.37 11.82 1.04
N ALA A 658 9.71 11.42 -0.18
CA ALA A 658 9.28 10.17 -0.78
C ALA A 658 9.79 8.96 0.01
N GLU A 659 11.06 8.97 0.42
CA GLU A 659 11.67 7.91 1.23
C GLU A 659 11.09 7.83 2.65
N ARG A 660 10.79 8.98 3.28
CA ARG A 660 10.03 8.99 4.55
C ARG A 660 8.65 8.37 4.38
N THR A 661 7.92 8.77 3.36
CA THR A 661 6.57 8.23 3.06
C THR A 661 6.62 6.71 2.86
N ARG A 662 7.67 6.19 2.18
CA ARG A 662 7.89 4.75 2.00
C ARG A 662 8.12 4.04 3.32
N ARG A 663 8.97 4.59 4.20
CA ARG A 663 9.23 4.05 5.54
C ARG A 663 7.98 4.05 6.42
N THR A 664 7.26 5.18 6.47
CA THR A 664 6.00 5.30 7.21
C THR A 664 4.95 4.31 6.73
N ARG A 665 4.84 4.09 5.41
CA ARG A 665 3.92 3.09 4.85
C ARG A 665 4.28 1.66 5.25
N MET A 666 5.56 1.30 5.30
CA MET A 666 5.99 -0.02 5.77
C MET A 666 5.67 -0.23 7.25
N GLY A 667 5.92 0.79 8.08
CA GLY A 667 5.53 0.77 9.49
C GLY A 667 4.01 0.64 9.65
N LEU A 668 3.23 1.52 9.01
CA LEU A 668 1.77 1.48 9.02
C LEU A 668 1.24 0.12 8.58
N GLY A 669 1.86 -0.50 7.58
CA GLY A 669 1.49 -1.83 7.11
C GLY A 669 1.57 -2.90 8.19
N ARG A 670 2.63 -2.85 9.01
CA ARG A 670 2.78 -3.74 10.16
C ARG A 670 1.76 -3.42 11.24
N ALA A 671 1.62 -2.16 11.63
CA ALA A 671 0.66 -1.75 12.66
C ALA A 671 -0.80 -2.11 12.31
N VAL A 672 -1.21 -1.92 11.05
CA VAL A 672 -2.55 -2.34 10.57
C VAL A 672 -2.68 -3.86 10.62
N GLN A 673 -1.66 -4.60 10.18
CA GLN A 673 -1.68 -6.06 10.22
C GLN A 673 -1.73 -6.61 11.65
N ASP A 674 -1.00 -6.00 12.58
CA ASP A 674 -0.97 -6.42 13.99
C ASP A 674 -2.30 -6.11 14.70
N ALA A 675 -2.91 -4.96 14.41
CA ALA A 675 -4.17 -4.55 15.04
C ALA A 675 -5.41 -5.23 14.44
N THR A 676 -5.43 -5.50 13.13
CA THR A 676 -6.62 -5.99 12.42
C THR A 676 -6.48 -7.43 11.90
N GLY A 677 -5.27 -8.00 11.88
CA GLY A 677 -4.98 -9.26 11.21
C GLY A 677 -4.95 -9.17 9.67
N VAL A 678 -5.13 -7.98 9.09
CA VAL A 678 -5.24 -7.76 7.63
C VAL A 678 -4.07 -6.93 7.11
N SER A 679 -3.40 -7.41 6.06
CA SER A 679 -2.30 -6.65 5.43
C SER A 679 -2.81 -5.50 4.53
N LEU A 680 -2.02 -4.43 4.41
CA LEU A 680 -2.33 -3.31 3.50
C LEU A 680 -2.54 -3.74 2.04
N ASP A 681 -1.87 -4.79 1.58
CA ASP A 681 -2.07 -5.31 0.23
C ASP A 681 -3.42 -6.00 0.07
N ARG A 682 -3.90 -6.69 1.12
CA ARG A 682 -5.27 -7.24 1.12
C ARG A 682 -6.30 -6.11 1.11
N ILE A 683 -6.08 -5.05 1.89
CA ILE A 683 -6.95 -3.86 1.89
C ILE A 683 -7.04 -3.26 0.48
N ARG A 684 -5.92 -3.13 -0.26
CA ARG A 684 -5.94 -2.66 -1.66
C ARG A 684 -6.78 -3.57 -2.57
N ARG A 685 -6.64 -4.89 -2.44
CA ARG A 685 -7.43 -5.84 -3.24
C ARG A 685 -8.92 -5.76 -2.90
N THR A 686 -9.26 -5.64 -1.61
CA THR A 686 -10.64 -5.41 -1.14
C THR A 686 -11.22 -4.12 -1.70
N PHE A 687 -10.45 -3.02 -1.66
CA PHE A 687 -10.82 -1.74 -2.25
C PHE A 687 -11.10 -1.85 -3.76
N ALA A 688 -10.31 -2.63 -4.50
CA ALA A 688 -10.55 -2.85 -5.93
C ALA A 688 -11.75 -3.78 -6.19
N ALA A 689 -11.92 -4.84 -5.40
CA ALA A 689 -12.98 -5.84 -5.57
C ALA A 689 -14.39 -5.26 -5.39
N ARG A 690 -14.54 -4.21 -4.57
CA ARG A 690 -15.82 -3.53 -4.31
C ARG A 690 -16.54 -3.06 -5.59
N ARG A 691 -15.78 -2.73 -6.65
CA ARG A 691 -16.32 -2.24 -7.94
C ARG A 691 -16.91 -3.36 -8.80
N ARG A 692 -16.69 -4.63 -8.44
CA ARG A 692 -17.14 -5.81 -9.19
C ARG A 692 -18.45 -6.39 -8.64
N VAL A 693 -19.27 -5.56 -8.00
CA VAL A 693 -20.61 -5.94 -7.53
C VAL A 693 -21.58 -5.77 -8.70
N THR A 694 -22.31 -6.83 -9.03
CA THR A 694 -23.38 -6.79 -10.04
C THR A 694 -24.74 -6.73 -9.38
N SER A 695 -25.66 -5.96 -9.93
CA SER A 695 -27.05 -5.90 -9.45
C SER A 695 -27.71 -7.29 -9.53
N PRO A 696 -28.53 -7.67 -8.54
CA PRO A 696 -29.35 -8.88 -8.65
C PRO A 696 -30.38 -8.72 -9.77
N SER A 697 -30.70 -9.81 -10.44
CA SER A 697 -31.73 -9.85 -11.49
C SER A 697 -32.79 -10.88 -11.13
N THR A 698 -34.07 -10.48 -11.19
CA THR A 698 -35.22 -11.34 -10.86
C THR A 698 -35.42 -12.42 -11.92
N HIS A 699 -35.47 -13.68 -11.50
CA HIS A 699 -35.62 -14.81 -12.42
C HIS A 699 -36.45 -15.92 -11.77
N ARG A 700 -37.39 -16.51 -12.51
CA ARG A 700 -38.16 -17.69 -12.06
C ARG A 700 -37.28 -18.94 -12.02
N LEU A 701 -37.70 -19.95 -11.27
CA LEU A 701 -37.04 -21.26 -11.31
C LEU A 701 -37.30 -21.90 -12.68
N ARG A 702 -36.28 -21.95 -13.52
CA ARG A 702 -36.33 -22.66 -14.81
C ARG A 702 -36.55 -24.15 -14.57
N THR A 703 -37.34 -24.76 -15.44
CA THR A 703 -37.60 -26.20 -15.48
C THR A 703 -36.82 -26.79 -16.64
N SER A 704 -36.16 -27.92 -16.41
CA SER A 704 -35.54 -28.72 -17.46
C SER A 704 -36.23 -30.07 -17.43
N GLY A 705 -37.28 -30.24 -18.23
CA GLY A 705 -38.18 -31.39 -18.16
C GLY A 705 -39.66 -30.98 -18.34
N PRO A 706 -40.62 -31.91 -18.19
CA PRO A 706 -42.03 -31.57 -18.21
C PRO A 706 -42.36 -30.66 -17.03
N GLY A 707 -42.85 -29.44 -17.30
CA GLY A 707 -43.20 -28.46 -16.27
C GLY A 707 -42.98 -27.00 -16.70
N THR A 708 -43.74 -26.07 -16.13
CA THR A 708 -43.59 -24.62 -16.38
C THR A 708 -42.69 -23.96 -15.33
N PRO A 709 -41.95 -22.87 -15.65
CA PRO A 709 -41.17 -22.13 -14.68
C PRO A 709 -41.96 -21.76 -13.42
N VAL A 710 -41.38 -22.03 -12.25
CA VAL A 710 -42.08 -21.96 -10.96
C VAL A 710 -41.67 -20.72 -10.16
N ASN A 711 -42.64 -20.11 -9.47
CA ASN A 711 -42.38 -19.03 -8.51
C ASN A 711 -41.82 -19.61 -7.19
N ILE A 712 -40.68 -19.07 -6.76
CA ILE A 712 -40.09 -19.36 -5.45
C ILE A 712 -40.57 -18.32 -4.44
N SER A 713 -40.80 -18.73 -3.19
CA SER A 713 -40.87 -17.81 -2.05
C SER A 713 -39.79 -18.14 -1.01
N VAL A 714 -39.28 -17.11 -0.34
CA VAL A 714 -38.23 -17.20 0.67
C VAL A 714 -38.77 -16.66 1.99
N ASP A 715 -38.53 -17.39 3.07
CA ASP A 715 -39.04 -17.12 4.43
C ASP A 715 -37.91 -17.38 5.44
N GLY A 716 -37.30 -16.29 5.93
CA GLY A 716 -36.30 -16.29 6.97
C GLY A 716 -36.94 -16.04 8.34
N SER A 717 -36.50 -16.77 9.36
CA SER A 717 -36.99 -16.61 10.73
C SER A 717 -35.80 -16.44 11.70
N PRO A 718 -35.59 -15.24 12.26
CA PRO A 718 -36.31 -14.00 11.96
C PRO A 718 -36.07 -13.51 10.51
N PRO A 719 -37.00 -12.73 9.94
CA PRO A 719 -36.84 -12.19 8.58
C PRO A 719 -35.77 -11.10 8.49
N TYR A 720 -35.45 -10.47 9.62
CA TYR A 720 -34.38 -9.50 9.79
C TYR A 720 -33.46 -9.95 10.92
N LEU A 721 -32.17 -10.15 10.64
CA LEU A 721 -31.19 -10.60 11.60
C LEU A 721 -30.71 -9.40 12.45
N THR A 722 -31.27 -9.26 13.65
CA THR A 722 -30.94 -8.15 14.54
C THR A 722 -29.73 -8.45 15.44
N LEU A 723 -29.00 -7.39 15.84
CA LEU A 723 -27.96 -7.47 16.88
C LEU A 723 -28.52 -7.64 18.29
N SER A 724 -29.83 -7.44 18.47
CA SER A 724 -30.52 -7.58 19.75
C SER A 724 -30.88 -9.04 20.05
N ALA A 725 -31.05 -9.37 21.33
CA ALA A 725 -31.43 -10.71 21.75
C ALA A 725 -32.87 -11.05 21.31
N VAL A 726 -33.03 -12.20 20.65
CA VAL A 726 -34.31 -12.79 20.25
C VAL A 726 -34.62 -14.00 21.14
N LYS A 727 -35.90 -14.17 21.49
CA LYS A 727 -36.42 -15.26 22.33
C LYS A 727 -37.58 -15.96 21.62
N HIS A 728 -37.98 -17.13 22.12
CA HIS A 728 -39.09 -17.92 21.55
C HIS A 728 -40.38 -17.12 21.30
N ARG A 729 -40.75 -16.21 22.21
CA ARG A 729 -41.94 -15.34 22.08
C ARG A 729 -41.87 -14.37 20.89
N HIS A 730 -40.67 -14.05 20.41
CA HIS A 730 -40.47 -13.18 19.25
C HIS A 730 -40.34 -14.03 17.97
N VAL A 731 -39.69 -15.19 18.07
CA VAL A 731 -39.47 -16.13 16.96
C VAL A 731 -39.63 -17.55 17.47
N SER A 732 -40.68 -18.25 17.04
CA SER A 732 -41.02 -19.60 17.51
C SER A 732 -39.97 -20.66 17.17
N ALA A 733 -39.15 -20.42 16.14
CA ALA A 733 -38.03 -21.28 15.77
C ALA A 733 -36.88 -21.27 16.80
N VAL A 734 -36.85 -20.29 17.72
CA VAL A 734 -35.88 -20.25 18.82
C VAL A 734 -36.37 -21.17 19.95
N PRO A 735 -35.53 -22.07 20.52
CA PRO A 735 -35.94 -22.95 21.62
C PRO A 735 -36.50 -22.20 22.83
N ARG A 736 -37.50 -22.78 23.51
CA ARG A 736 -38.07 -22.22 24.75
C ARG A 736 -36.99 -22.12 25.84
N GLY A 737 -37.05 -21.07 26.66
CA GLY A 737 -36.04 -20.80 27.69
C GLY A 737 -34.70 -20.25 27.19
N SER A 738 -34.45 -20.26 25.87
CA SER A 738 -33.21 -19.74 25.29
C SER A 738 -33.32 -18.29 24.79
N LYS A 739 -32.19 -17.59 24.77
CA LYS A 739 -31.99 -16.31 24.09
C LYS A 739 -30.91 -16.50 23.02
N THR A 740 -31.03 -15.83 21.90
CA THR A 740 -30.04 -15.89 20.82
C THR A 740 -29.86 -14.55 20.13
N TYR A 741 -28.74 -14.38 19.44
CA TYR A 741 -28.41 -13.20 18.67
C TYR A 741 -28.32 -13.60 17.18
N PRO A 742 -29.38 -13.34 16.38
CA PRO A 742 -29.41 -13.71 14.98
C PRO A 742 -28.29 -13.07 14.14
N LEU A 743 -27.83 -11.89 14.56
CA LEU A 743 -26.64 -11.22 14.02
C LEU A 743 -25.70 -10.84 15.16
N SER A 744 -24.40 -10.97 14.91
CA SER A 744 -23.33 -10.46 15.76
C SER A 744 -22.36 -9.67 14.90
N ALA A 745 -21.87 -8.54 15.42
CA ALA A 745 -20.96 -7.67 14.69
C ALA A 745 -19.87 -7.14 15.63
N ARG A 746 -18.68 -6.96 15.06
CA ARG A 746 -17.56 -6.27 15.67
C ARG A 746 -17.04 -5.23 14.68
N ASN A 747 -16.83 -4.03 15.17
CA ASN A 747 -16.30 -2.91 14.41
C ASN A 747 -15.08 -2.34 15.13
N VAL A 748 -13.90 -2.46 14.53
CA VAL A 748 -12.66 -1.92 15.09
C VAL A 748 -12.24 -0.68 14.29
N ASN A 749 -12.31 0.50 14.92
CA ASN A 749 -11.75 1.75 14.39
C ASN A 749 -10.29 1.89 14.83
N LEU A 750 -9.36 1.93 13.87
CA LEU A 750 -7.93 1.94 14.18
C LEU A 750 -7.38 3.29 14.69
N PHE A 751 -8.03 4.41 14.38
CA PHE A 751 -7.55 5.75 14.73
C PHE A 751 -8.65 6.61 15.35
N THR A 752 -9.17 6.13 16.49
CA THR A 752 -10.17 6.83 17.32
C THR A 752 -9.54 7.77 18.35
N VAL A 753 -10.32 8.74 18.83
CA VAL A 753 -9.95 9.66 19.92
C VAL A 753 -11.07 9.72 20.97
N PRO A 754 -10.78 9.67 22.29
CA PRO A 754 -9.49 9.38 22.90
C PRO A 754 -9.09 7.90 22.77
N SER A 755 -7.82 7.63 22.42
CA SER A 755 -7.28 6.30 22.15
C SER A 755 -6.96 5.51 23.42
N SER A 756 -7.96 5.17 24.24
CA SER A 756 -7.74 4.33 25.42
C SER A 756 -7.46 2.86 25.06
N ASP A 757 -7.98 2.37 23.93
CA ASP A 757 -8.24 0.94 23.76
C ASP A 757 -7.40 0.22 22.69
N ILE A 758 -6.41 0.87 22.08
CA ILE A 758 -5.51 0.21 21.13
C ILE A 758 -4.16 -0.08 21.79
N SER A 759 -3.79 -1.36 21.77
CA SER A 759 -2.57 -1.95 22.31
C SER A 759 -1.29 -1.43 21.64
N ASP A 760 -0.13 -1.76 22.22
CA ASP A 760 1.24 -1.29 21.92
C ASP A 760 1.69 -1.24 20.44
N GLY A 761 0.94 -1.82 19.50
CA GLY A 761 1.28 -1.91 18.07
C GLY A 761 1.34 -0.58 17.31
N ILE A 762 0.52 0.42 17.64
CA ILE A 762 0.57 1.75 17.01
C ILE A 762 1.72 2.60 17.57
N VAL A 763 2.12 2.34 18.82
CA VAL A 763 3.19 3.07 19.52
C VAL A 763 4.56 2.79 18.88
N SER A 764 4.74 1.62 18.26
CA SER A 764 5.98 1.23 17.56
C SER A 764 6.33 2.07 16.31
N LEU A 765 5.40 2.90 15.81
CA LEU A 765 5.65 3.84 14.72
C LEU A 765 6.38 5.11 15.17
N LEU A 766 6.53 5.30 16.48
CA LEU A 766 7.28 6.39 17.10
C LEU A 766 8.58 5.82 17.69
N PRO A 767 9.71 6.54 17.62
CA PRO A 767 11.02 6.04 18.09
C PRO A 767 11.07 5.61 19.57
N ASP A 768 10.12 6.04 20.41
CA ASP A 768 10.21 5.97 21.88
C ASP A 768 9.09 5.13 22.52
N GLY A 769 9.03 3.83 22.19
CA GLY A 769 8.01 2.87 22.66
C GLY A 769 7.97 2.55 24.17
N ARG A 770 8.44 3.44 25.05
CA ARG A 770 8.44 3.29 26.52
C ARG A 770 7.84 4.49 27.28
N LYS A 771 7.31 5.52 26.61
CA LYS A 771 6.80 6.75 27.25
C LYS A 771 5.29 6.71 27.51
N PRO A 772 4.78 7.37 28.59
CA PRO A 772 3.35 7.44 28.90
C PRO A 772 2.55 8.08 27.75
N LYS A 773 1.30 7.62 27.53
CA LYS A 773 0.44 8.07 26.43
C LYS A 773 0.25 9.60 26.43
N ARG A 774 0.58 10.27 25.33
CA ARG A 774 0.50 11.74 25.15
C ARG A 774 -0.52 12.13 24.08
N VAL A 775 -1.07 13.33 24.21
CA VAL A 775 -2.10 13.91 23.34
C VAL A 775 -1.58 15.23 22.74
N GLN A 776 -1.93 15.50 21.48
CA GLN A 776 -1.55 16.73 20.77
C GLN A 776 -2.15 17.99 21.43
N LEU A 777 -1.44 19.12 21.37
CA LEU A 777 -1.89 20.40 21.95
C LEU A 777 -3.27 20.85 21.44
N ARG A 778 -3.59 20.55 20.18
CA ARG A 778 -4.90 20.90 19.61
C ARG A 778 -6.03 20.20 20.36
N THR A 779 -5.94 18.88 20.49
CA THR A 779 -6.94 18.06 21.18
C THR A 779 -7.07 18.46 22.65
N ALA A 780 -5.95 18.70 23.34
CA ALA A 780 -5.96 19.18 24.71
C ALA A 780 -6.57 20.60 24.83
N GLY A 781 -6.32 21.48 23.85
CA GLY A 781 -6.93 22.81 23.78
C GLY A 781 -8.44 22.77 23.54
N VAL A 782 -8.93 21.89 22.66
CA VAL A 782 -10.36 21.66 22.43
C VAL A 782 -11.02 21.09 23.68
N ALA A 783 -10.42 20.07 24.31
CA ALA A 783 -10.94 19.50 25.57
C ALA A 783 -10.96 20.53 26.71
N LEU A 784 -9.99 21.44 26.75
CA LEU A 784 -9.98 22.53 27.74
C LEU A 784 -11.08 23.57 27.45
N ARG A 785 -11.31 23.92 26.17
CA ARG A 785 -12.40 24.81 25.76
C ARG A 785 -13.77 24.20 26.12
N ALA A 786 -13.98 22.95 25.76
CA ALA A 786 -15.15 22.14 26.11
C ALA A 786 -15.48 22.21 27.61
N ALA A 787 -14.47 21.94 28.44
CA ALA A 787 -14.63 21.98 29.89
C ALA A 787 -14.95 23.39 30.41
N ASN A 788 -14.34 24.43 29.83
CA ASN A 788 -14.64 25.82 30.20
C ASN A 788 -16.07 26.23 29.82
N GLU A 789 -16.55 25.84 28.64
CA GLU A 789 -17.91 26.14 28.17
C GLU A 789 -18.96 25.41 29.02
N THR A 790 -18.74 24.12 29.33
CA THR A 790 -19.63 23.38 30.25
C THR A 790 -19.63 23.98 31.66
N LEU A 791 -18.48 24.46 32.16
CA LEU A 791 -18.39 25.11 33.48
C LEU A 791 -18.96 26.53 33.51
N ALA A 792 -19.20 27.15 32.35
CA ALA A 792 -19.84 28.45 32.26
C ALA A 792 -21.36 28.34 32.46
N THR A 793 -21.95 27.17 32.15
CA THR A 793 -23.37 26.89 32.36
C THR A 793 -23.61 26.04 33.61
N GLU A 794 -22.71 25.08 33.90
CA GLU A 794 -22.90 24.08 34.96
C GLU A 794 -21.88 24.15 36.08
N THR A 795 -22.35 24.02 37.32
CA THR A 795 -21.48 23.91 38.48
C THR A 795 -21.11 22.46 38.77
N ASN A 796 -19.87 22.06 38.44
CA ASN A 796 -19.36 20.73 38.78
C ASN A 796 -17.92 20.78 39.32
N ALA A 797 -17.74 20.50 40.63
CA ALA A 797 -16.44 20.57 41.30
C ALA A 797 -15.41 19.59 40.74
N SER A 798 -15.84 18.39 40.32
CA SER A 798 -14.97 17.40 39.70
C SER A 798 -14.47 17.85 38.33
N LEU A 799 -15.35 18.44 37.50
CA LEU A 799 -14.97 19.00 36.22
C LEU A 799 -14.02 20.20 36.38
N ARG A 800 -14.26 21.10 37.35
CA ARG A 800 -13.33 22.22 37.64
C ARG A 800 -11.92 21.74 37.93
N ARG A 801 -11.75 20.74 38.81
CA ARG A 801 -10.44 20.15 39.12
C ARG A 801 -9.76 19.57 37.86
N ARG A 802 -10.49 18.78 37.07
CA ARG A 802 -9.95 18.19 35.83
C ARG A 802 -9.56 19.25 34.80
N ARG A 803 -10.39 20.28 34.64
CA ARG A 803 -10.12 21.45 33.80
C ARG A 803 -8.83 22.15 34.23
N ASP A 804 -8.67 22.42 35.53
CA ASP A 804 -7.49 23.11 36.08
C ASP A 804 -6.20 22.28 35.88
N ASP A 805 -6.27 20.97 36.09
CA ASP A 805 -5.17 20.04 35.81
C ASP A 805 -4.78 20.06 34.33
N LEU A 806 -5.76 19.99 33.43
CA LEU A 806 -5.53 20.07 31.98
C LEU A 806 -4.95 21.43 31.58
N GLN A 807 -5.43 22.53 32.16
CA GLN A 807 -4.92 23.87 31.89
C GLN A 807 -3.46 24.02 32.32
N ARG A 808 -3.08 23.49 33.48
CA ARG A 808 -1.68 23.50 33.96
C ARG A 808 -0.78 22.67 33.05
N ALA A 809 -1.19 21.44 32.72
CA ALA A 809 -0.45 20.57 31.82
C ALA A 809 -0.25 21.21 30.42
N LEU A 810 -1.31 21.81 29.87
CA LEU A 810 -1.26 22.48 28.57
C LEU A 810 -0.37 23.73 28.60
N SER A 811 -0.43 24.51 29.68
CA SER A 811 0.42 25.70 29.85
C SER A 811 1.91 25.32 29.95
N SER A 812 2.23 24.21 30.63
CA SER A 812 3.60 23.66 30.66
C SER A 812 4.09 23.31 29.27
N SER A 813 3.31 22.54 28.49
CA SER A 813 3.69 22.18 27.12
C SER A 813 3.86 23.40 26.19
N ILE A 814 3.00 24.41 26.32
CA ILE A 814 3.18 25.68 25.58
C ILE A 814 4.50 26.36 25.98
N GLY A 815 4.81 26.40 27.27
CA GLY A 815 6.06 26.95 27.79
C GLY A 815 7.28 26.22 27.23
N ASP A 816 7.23 24.90 27.09
CA ASP A 816 8.28 24.07 26.48
C ASP A 816 8.50 24.43 25.00
N ILE A 817 7.42 24.57 24.24
CA ILE A 817 7.46 25.01 22.83
C ILE A 817 8.11 26.39 22.72
N GLU A 818 7.72 27.33 23.58
CA GLU A 818 8.33 28.67 23.61
C GLU A 818 9.84 28.59 23.92
N ARG A 819 10.33 27.64 24.73
CA ARG A 819 11.77 27.44 24.96
C ARG A 819 12.46 26.89 23.73
N ASN A 820 11.86 25.90 23.07
CA ASN A 820 12.42 25.28 21.87
C ASN A 820 12.48 26.29 20.72
N VAL A 821 11.42 27.06 20.49
CA VAL A 821 11.43 28.17 19.51
C VAL A 821 12.56 29.16 19.81
N ARG A 822 12.75 29.57 21.08
CA ARG A 822 13.85 30.47 21.44
C ARG A 822 15.23 29.86 21.20
N SER A 823 15.37 28.55 21.35
CA SER A 823 16.61 27.81 21.11
C SER A 823 16.91 27.72 19.60
N GLU A 824 15.89 27.43 18.80
CA GLU A 824 15.97 27.44 17.32
C GLU A 824 16.30 28.83 16.75
N LEU A 825 15.75 29.89 17.36
CA LEU A 825 16.10 31.26 17.03
C LEU A 825 17.50 31.66 17.51
N ALA A 826 18.05 30.97 18.53
CA ALA A 826 19.43 31.18 18.99
C ALA A 826 20.45 30.77 17.93
N ALA A 827 20.16 29.66 17.25
CA ALA A 827 21.05 29.00 16.32
C ALA A 827 20.99 29.62 14.90
N SER A 828 20.39 30.81 14.76
CA SER A 828 20.08 31.42 13.47
C SER A 828 20.85 32.71 13.28
N ASP A 829 21.83 32.70 12.38
CA ASP A 829 22.61 33.90 12.02
C ASP A 829 21.76 34.96 11.29
N ALA A 830 20.63 34.57 10.71
CA ALA A 830 19.71 35.51 10.04
C ALA A 830 18.96 36.44 11.01
N ILE A 831 18.80 36.02 12.28
CA ILE A 831 18.01 36.70 13.31
C ILE A 831 18.93 37.01 14.48
N GLU A 832 19.55 38.20 14.43
CA GLU A 832 20.32 38.72 15.55
C GLU A 832 19.32 39.15 16.63
N LEU A 833 19.18 38.36 17.70
CA LEU A 833 18.41 38.72 18.87
C LEU A 833 19.11 38.19 20.12
N ASP A 834 19.28 39.06 21.12
CA ASP A 834 19.81 38.64 22.39
C ASP A 834 18.82 37.71 23.14
N ARG A 835 19.23 37.22 24.31
CA ARG A 835 18.41 36.29 25.10
C ARG A 835 17.11 36.93 25.61
N SER A 836 17.14 38.19 26.01
CA SER A 836 15.98 38.96 26.49
C SER A 836 15.00 39.27 25.36
N GLU A 837 15.49 39.77 24.24
CA GLU A 837 14.70 40.08 23.05
C GLU A 837 13.99 38.83 22.51
N ARG A 838 14.69 37.69 22.38
CA ARG A 838 14.08 36.42 21.97
C ARG A 838 12.94 36.00 22.90
N ARG A 839 13.10 36.20 24.21
CA ARG A 839 12.03 35.93 25.18
C ARG A 839 10.84 36.86 24.95
N THR A 840 11.09 38.16 24.79
CA THR A 840 10.07 39.18 24.59
C THR A 840 9.27 38.95 23.31
N VAL A 841 9.92 38.73 22.17
CA VAL A 841 9.23 38.58 20.87
C VAL A 841 8.42 37.30 20.77
N VAL A 842 8.94 36.17 21.29
CA VAL A 842 8.19 34.90 21.33
C VAL A 842 6.98 35.04 22.23
N HIS A 843 7.17 35.59 23.44
CA HIS A 843 6.09 35.79 24.40
C HIS A 843 5.01 36.76 23.89
N ARG A 844 5.38 37.92 23.35
CA ARG A 844 4.43 38.87 22.71
C ARG A 844 3.71 38.23 21.53
N GLY A 845 4.39 37.40 20.75
CA GLY A 845 3.83 36.70 19.60
C GLY A 845 2.68 35.76 19.98
N VAL A 846 2.82 35.01 21.07
CA VAL A 846 1.81 34.01 21.51
C VAL A 846 0.75 34.58 22.45
N THR A 847 1.03 35.65 23.19
CA THR A 847 0.07 36.25 24.15
C THR A 847 -1.08 37.01 23.50
N ARG A 848 -1.04 37.25 22.17
CA ARG A 848 -2.19 37.76 21.39
C ARG A 848 -3.47 36.94 21.62
N TRP A 849 -3.33 35.64 21.84
CA TRP A 849 -4.44 34.78 22.24
C TRP A 849 -4.58 34.79 23.76
N ARG A 850 -5.72 35.27 24.27
CA ARG A 850 -5.92 35.49 25.72
C ARG A 850 -5.96 34.20 26.54
N THR A 851 -6.66 33.16 26.06
CA THR A 851 -6.85 31.90 26.81
C THR A 851 -5.82 30.83 26.43
N THR A 852 -5.47 29.93 27.35
CA THR A 852 -4.55 28.81 27.11
C THR A 852 -5.03 27.91 25.96
N ALA A 853 -6.33 27.64 25.88
CA ALA A 853 -6.93 26.87 24.77
C ALA A 853 -6.73 27.54 23.40
N ASN A 854 -6.89 28.87 23.32
CA ASN A 854 -6.69 29.61 22.08
C ASN A 854 -5.20 29.72 21.70
N ARG A 855 -4.30 29.87 22.68
CA ARG A 855 -2.85 29.79 22.46
C ARG A 855 -2.43 28.42 21.93
N ALA A 856 -2.89 27.34 22.57
CA ALA A 856 -2.64 25.98 22.12
C ALA A 856 -3.14 25.76 20.69
N SER A 857 -4.33 26.27 20.36
CA SER A 857 -4.90 26.20 19.01
C SER A 857 -4.04 26.97 18.00
N ALA A 858 -3.58 28.17 18.34
CA ALA A 858 -2.77 29.01 17.49
C ALA A 858 -1.36 28.45 17.23
N ILE A 859 -0.76 27.83 18.25
CA ILE A 859 0.50 27.10 18.12
C ILE A 859 0.27 25.84 17.27
N ALA A 860 -0.75 25.06 17.56
CA ALA A 860 -1.04 23.81 16.84
C ALA A 860 -1.36 24.05 15.35
N ASN A 861 -2.12 25.08 15.00
CA ASN A 861 -2.42 25.42 13.60
C ASN A 861 -1.32 26.28 12.94
N GLY A 862 -0.29 26.70 13.68
CA GLY A 862 0.87 27.44 13.17
C GLY A 862 0.65 28.95 13.00
N SER A 863 -0.55 29.47 13.27
CA SER A 863 -0.84 30.91 13.16
C SER A 863 -0.01 31.78 14.11
N ALA A 864 0.49 31.20 15.21
CA ALA A 864 1.44 31.86 16.10
C ALA A 864 2.73 32.30 15.41
N ALA A 865 3.22 31.57 14.39
CA ALA A 865 4.48 31.91 13.70
C ALA A 865 4.43 33.31 13.05
N GLY A 866 3.32 33.66 12.39
CA GLY A 866 3.16 34.98 11.78
C GLY A 866 3.02 36.11 12.80
N SER A 867 2.56 35.80 14.02
CA SER A 867 2.52 36.77 15.12
C SER A 867 3.91 36.99 15.72
N ILE A 868 4.68 35.92 15.91
CA ILE A 868 6.08 35.96 16.37
C ILE A 868 6.94 36.70 15.34
N ALA A 869 6.82 36.41 14.04
CA ALA A 869 7.55 37.10 12.99
C ALA A 869 7.30 38.62 12.98
N ARG A 870 6.04 39.05 13.11
CA ARG A 870 5.70 40.47 13.25
C ARG A 870 6.22 41.09 14.55
N ALA A 871 6.37 40.31 15.62
CA ALA A 871 6.96 40.80 16.86
C ALA A 871 8.48 41.01 16.71
N VAL A 872 9.17 40.09 16.02
CA VAL A 872 10.59 40.23 15.66
C VAL A 872 10.82 41.46 14.78
N GLU A 873 9.99 41.67 13.75
CA GLU A 873 10.08 42.83 12.86
C GLU A 873 9.82 44.16 13.58
N ARG A 874 9.00 44.17 14.64
CA ARG A 874 8.77 45.38 15.46
C ARG A 874 9.90 45.68 16.45
N GLU A 875 10.57 44.63 16.93
CA GLU A 875 11.70 44.77 17.86
C GLU A 875 12.94 45.30 17.13
N ARG A 876 13.15 44.86 15.88
CA ARG A 876 14.25 45.29 15.02
C ARG A 876 13.79 46.45 14.12
N ARG A 877 14.13 47.69 14.51
CA ARG A 877 13.75 48.93 13.79
C ARG A 877 14.55 49.19 12.51
N ASP A 878 15.46 48.29 12.12
CA ASP A 878 16.34 48.45 10.95
C ASP A 878 15.65 48.12 9.62
N ASP A 879 16.14 48.72 8.53
CA ASP A 879 15.70 48.45 7.15
C ASP A 879 16.15 47.06 6.67
N TRP A 880 15.47 46.02 7.13
CA TRP A 880 15.72 44.65 6.66
C TRP A 880 15.43 44.52 5.16
N SER A 881 16.43 44.03 4.43
CA SER A 881 16.25 43.59 3.06
C SER A 881 15.10 42.59 2.96
N ARG A 882 14.39 42.59 1.82
CA ARG A 882 13.25 41.69 1.62
C ARG A 882 13.60 40.22 1.80
N MET A 883 14.81 39.83 1.42
CA MET A 883 15.34 38.48 1.60
C MET A 883 15.48 38.12 3.09
N ARG A 884 16.03 39.03 3.91
CA ARG A 884 16.17 38.82 5.35
C ARG A 884 14.81 38.67 6.04
N ARG A 885 13.81 39.49 5.66
CA ARG A 885 12.42 39.36 6.14
C ARG A 885 11.78 38.03 5.79
N ASP A 886 11.94 37.59 4.54
CA ASP A 886 11.42 36.30 4.07
C ASP A 886 12.11 35.12 4.80
N ALA A 887 13.44 35.17 4.96
CA ALA A 887 14.23 34.18 5.70
C ALA A 887 13.78 34.09 7.16
N ALA A 888 13.70 35.21 7.87
CA ALA A 888 13.25 35.26 9.26
C ALA A 888 11.82 34.71 9.42
N THR A 889 10.90 35.06 8.53
CA THR A 889 9.52 34.55 8.54
C THR A 889 9.47 33.04 8.37
N LEU A 890 10.23 32.49 7.41
CA LEU A 890 10.30 31.05 7.17
C LEU A 890 10.98 30.31 8.33
N ARG A 891 12.07 30.86 8.87
CA ARG A 891 12.80 30.31 10.02
C ARG A 891 11.89 30.23 11.25
N ILE A 892 11.19 31.31 11.61
CA ILE A 892 10.25 31.31 12.74
C ILE A 892 9.13 30.30 12.54
N ARG A 893 8.60 30.19 11.32
CA ARG A 893 7.58 29.19 10.98
C ARG A 893 8.08 27.77 11.19
N PHE A 894 9.25 27.42 10.65
CA PHE A 894 9.81 26.08 10.77
C PHE A 894 10.37 25.78 12.18
N ALA A 895 10.83 26.79 12.92
CA ALA A 895 11.21 26.68 14.31
C ALA A 895 10.01 26.35 15.20
N LEU A 896 8.88 27.06 15.03
CA LEU A 896 7.62 26.70 15.69
C LEU A 896 7.18 25.30 15.30
N GLU A 897 7.37 24.94 14.03
CA GLU A 897 7.05 23.62 13.54
C GLU A 897 7.87 22.50 14.19
N SER A 898 9.19 22.71 14.36
CA SER A 898 10.10 21.78 15.02
C SER A 898 9.83 21.69 16.50
N ALA A 899 9.70 22.83 17.18
CA ALA A 899 9.38 22.90 18.59
C ALA A 899 8.09 22.13 18.97
N ARG A 900 7.08 22.13 18.09
CA ARG A 900 5.83 21.36 18.29
C ARG A 900 6.04 19.83 18.21
N ARG A 901 7.07 19.37 17.53
CA ARG A 901 7.40 17.94 17.40
C ARG A 901 8.27 17.44 18.55
N ASP A 902 9.19 18.28 19.00
CA ASP A 902 10.15 17.89 20.05
C ASP A 902 9.51 17.89 21.45
N VAL A 903 8.36 18.54 21.59
CA VAL A 903 7.58 18.50 22.83
C VAL A 903 6.65 17.30 22.81
N ASP A 904 6.80 16.43 23.81
CA ASP A 904 6.05 15.17 23.97
C ASP A 904 4.51 15.37 24.02
N GLY A 905 4.00 16.60 24.14
CA GLY A 905 2.57 16.93 24.20
C GLY A 905 1.99 16.83 25.62
N VAL A 906 0.66 16.75 25.73
CA VAL A 906 -0.06 16.76 27.02
C VAL A 906 -0.33 15.32 27.48
N CYS A 907 -0.15 15.00 28.76
CA CYS A 907 -0.47 13.66 29.29
C CYS A 907 -1.92 13.26 29.00
N GLN A 908 -2.15 12.06 28.47
CA GLN A 908 -3.51 11.54 28.30
C GLN A 908 -4.25 11.44 29.64
N SER A 909 -3.54 11.20 30.74
CA SER A 909 -4.10 11.18 32.11
C SER A 909 -4.68 12.53 32.54
N SER A 910 -4.33 13.64 31.90
CA SER A 910 -4.97 14.95 32.12
C SER A 910 -6.15 15.19 31.16
N VAL A 911 -6.05 14.68 29.93
CA VAL A 911 -7.07 14.91 28.87
C VAL A 911 -8.27 13.97 29.02
N ALA A 912 -8.06 12.66 29.08
CA ALA A 912 -9.14 11.67 29.06
C ALA A 912 -10.09 11.78 30.26
N PRO A 913 -9.62 12.01 31.51
CA PRO A 913 -10.52 12.27 32.63
C PRO A 913 -11.31 13.58 32.47
N THR A 914 -10.73 14.60 31.83
CA THR A 914 -11.44 15.85 31.57
C THR A 914 -12.58 15.62 30.57
N VAL A 915 -12.27 15.02 29.41
CA VAL A 915 -13.28 14.71 28.37
C VAL A 915 -14.40 13.83 28.91
N SER A 916 -14.07 12.76 29.63
CA SER A 916 -15.08 11.85 30.20
C SER A 916 -15.93 12.50 31.28
N THR A 917 -15.35 13.39 32.10
CA THR A 917 -16.11 14.14 33.12
C THR A 917 -17.01 15.17 32.45
N THR A 918 -16.52 15.93 31.47
CA THR A 918 -17.31 16.87 30.67
C THR A 918 -18.52 16.17 30.05
N ARG A 919 -18.30 15.03 29.37
CA ARG A 919 -19.38 14.22 28.77
C ARG A 919 -20.39 13.75 29.82
N ARG A 920 -19.92 13.31 30.99
CA ARG A 920 -20.81 12.84 32.08
C ARG A 920 -21.70 13.96 32.60
N VAL A 921 -21.14 15.15 32.83
CA VAL A 921 -21.90 16.33 33.26
C VAL A 921 -22.98 16.67 32.22
N LEU A 922 -22.59 16.74 30.95
CA LEU A 922 -23.53 17.03 29.85
C LEU A 922 -24.63 15.98 29.70
N VAL A 923 -24.31 14.68 29.78
CA VAL A 923 -25.31 13.59 29.66
C VAL A 923 -26.26 13.56 30.85
N THR A 924 -25.78 13.82 32.07
CA THR A 924 -26.64 13.89 33.26
C THR A 924 -27.63 15.04 33.14
N GLU A 925 -27.17 16.21 32.70
CA GLU A 925 -28.04 17.35 32.41
C GLU A 925 -29.07 17.03 31.33
N LEU A 926 -28.63 16.41 30.23
CA LEU A 926 -29.55 16.04 29.16
C LEU A 926 -30.66 15.10 29.65
N LYS A 927 -30.32 14.16 30.54
CA LYS A 927 -31.33 13.29 31.19
C LYS A 927 -32.26 14.05 32.11
N ALA A 928 -31.75 15.02 32.88
CA ALA A 928 -32.56 15.85 33.76
C ALA A 928 -33.53 16.75 32.97
N ALA A 929 -33.05 17.39 31.91
CA ALA A 929 -33.87 18.21 31.00
C ALA A 929 -34.95 17.39 30.28
N VAL A 930 -34.66 16.15 29.87
CA VAL A 930 -35.64 15.21 29.29
C VAL A 930 -36.72 14.84 30.32
N GLN A 931 -36.34 14.58 31.57
CA GLN A 931 -37.30 14.21 32.63
C GLN A 931 -38.18 15.38 33.06
N GLN A 932 -37.71 16.62 32.92
CA GLN A 932 -38.47 17.82 33.28
C GLN A 932 -39.41 18.32 32.17
N GLY A 933 -39.47 17.66 31.01
CA GLY A 933 -40.42 18.01 29.94
C GLY A 933 -40.20 19.39 29.29
N ILE A 934 -38.98 19.93 29.38
CA ILE A 934 -38.64 21.26 28.85
C ILE A 934 -38.57 21.18 27.31
N GLU A 935 -39.25 22.12 26.64
CA GLU A 935 -39.48 22.16 25.19
C GLU A 935 -38.26 21.87 24.29
N ASN A 936 -38.55 21.31 23.11
CA ASN A 936 -37.62 20.92 22.02
C ASN A 936 -36.47 21.91 21.74
N ARG A 937 -36.64 23.23 21.98
CA ARG A 937 -35.60 24.25 21.75
C ARG A 937 -34.40 24.16 22.68
N VAL A 938 -34.56 23.69 23.92
CA VAL A 938 -33.46 23.61 24.91
C VAL A 938 -32.65 22.32 24.70
N GLN A 939 -33.31 21.20 24.42
CA GLN A 939 -32.65 19.95 23.99
C GLN A 939 -31.83 20.13 22.71
N GLN A 940 -32.33 20.94 21.77
CA GLN A 940 -31.64 21.22 20.52
C GLN A 940 -30.34 22.01 20.74
N ARG A 941 -30.35 23.05 21.58
CA ARG A 941 -29.14 23.82 21.94
C ARG A 941 -28.10 23.00 22.73
N LEU A 942 -28.55 22.11 23.61
CA LEU A 942 -27.65 21.24 24.40
C LEU A 942 -27.06 20.09 23.55
N ASN A 943 -27.85 19.51 22.64
CA ASN A 943 -27.33 18.54 21.67
C ASN A 943 -26.38 19.20 20.66
N GLU A 944 -26.66 20.43 20.23
CA GLU A 944 -25.75 21.24 19.40
C GLU A 944 -24.43 21.50 20.12
N SER A 945 -24.44 21.91 21.40
CA SER A 945 -23.21 22.18 22.14
C SER A 945 -22.36 20.92 22.35
N ILE A 946 -22.96 19.76 22.69
CA ILE A 946 -22.26 18.47 22.81
C ILE A 946 -21.63 18.07 21.48
N ASN A 947 -22.37 18.25 20.39
CA ASN A 947 -21.96 17.84 19.05
C ASN A 947 -20.88 18.76 18.44
N GLU A 948 -20.96 20.07 18.69
CA GLU A 948 -19.93 21.04 18.32
C GLU A 948 -18.64 20.79 19.11
N THR A 949 -18.77 20.44 20.39
CA THR A 949 -17.65 20.20 21.31
C THR A 949 -16.91 18.87 21.05
N VAL A 950 -17.65 17.80 20.71
CA VAL A 950 -17.07 16.46 20.42
C VAL A 950 -16.70 16.31 18.95
N GLY A 951 -17.45 16.94 18.04
CA GLY A 951 -17.18 16.96 16.60
C GLY A 951 -15.87 17.65 16.22
N ASP A 952 -15.39 18.58 17.05
CA ASP A 952 -14.13 19.31 16.86
C ASP A 952 -12.86 18.51 17.21
N LEU A 953 -13.00 17.30 17.75
CA LEU A 953 -11.86 16.44 18.09
C LEU A 953 -11.20 15.92 16.80
N PRO A 954 -9.87 16.06 16.67
CA PRO A 954 -9.16 15.51 15.51
C PRO A 954 -9.20 13.97 15.57
N ALA A 955 -9.62 13.33 14.48
CA ALA A 955 -9.70 11.88 14.33
C ALA A 955 -8.93 11.39 13.10
N GLY A 956 -8.46 10.15 13.12
CA GLY A 956 -7.67 9.56 12.04
C GLY A 956 -6.17 9.79 12.15
N LEU A 957 -5.41 9.07 11.33
CA LEU A 957 -3.96 9.15 11.23
C LEU A 957 -3.54 10.20 10.18
N PRO A 958 -2.83 11.27 10.56
CA PRO A 958 -2.16 12.15 9.60
C PRO A 958 -1.12 11.35 8.82
N VAL A 959 -1.25 11.28 7.49
CA VAL A 959 -0.25 10.62 6.66
C VAL A 959 0.86 11.63 6.36
N VAL A 960 1.86 11.65 7.25
CA VAL A 960 2.94 12.64 7.29
C VAL A 960 4.06 12.28 6.32
N PRO A 961 4.46 13.18 5.41
CA PRO A 961 5.61 12.98 4.54
C PRO A 961 6.81 13.91 4.89
N VAL A 962 6.59 15.03 5.61
CA VAL A 962 7.64 15.93 6.12
C VAL A 962 7.22 16.43 7.50
N PRO A 963 8.17 16.67 8.41
CA PRO A 963 7.83 17.13 9.75
C PRO A 963 6.92 18.39 9.69
N GLY A 964 5.67 18.30 10.19
CA GLY A 964 4.69 19.38 10.43
C GLY A 964 3.69 19.77 9.30
N TYR A 965 3.69 19.06 8.17
CA TYR A 965 2.61 19.05 7.17
C TYR A 965 2.24 17.61 6.81
N TRP A 966 0.97 17.31 6.52
CA TRP A 966 0.52 16.02 5.98
C TRP A 966 -0.39 16.24 4.78
N TYR A 967 -0.47 15.27 3.86
CA TYR A 967 -1.30 15.42 2.65
C TYR A 967 -2.72 14.87 2.80
N ALA A 968 -2.98 14.02 3.79
CA ALA A 968 -4.30 13.46 4.05
C ALA A 968 -4.35 12.87 5.45
N THR A 969 -5.54 12.85 6.04
CA THR A 969 -5.83 12.09 7.25
C THR A 969 -6.55 10.81 6.83
N VAL A 970 -6.08 9.66 7.27
CA VAL A 970 -6.67 8.35 6.93
C VAL A 970 -7.25 7.66 8.14
N ASN A 971 -8.31 6.88 7.94
CA ASN A 971 -8.79 5.97 8.96
C ASN A 971 -9.23 4.62 8.38
N VAL A 972 -9.18 3.58 9.21
CA VAL A 972 -9.41 2.18 8.87
C VAL A 972 -10.42 1.59 9.85
N TRP A 973 -11.46 0.96 9.29
CA TRP A 973 -12.42 0.15 10.04
C TRP A 973 -12.30 -1.31 9.62
N GLN A 974 -12.08 -2.20 10.59
CA GLN A 974 -12.21 -3.64 10.41
C GLN A 974 -13.58 -4.08 10.92
N VAL A 975 -14.38 -4.66 10.03
CA VAL A 975 -15.75 -5.09 10.29
C VAL A 975 -15.82 -6.60 10.19
N ASP A 976 -16.26 -7.25 11.26
CA ASP A 976 -16.53 -8.68 11.29
C ASP A 976 -18.01 -8.92 11.63
N VAL A 977 -18.66 -9.81 10.90
CA VAL A 977 -20.09 -10.09 11.01
C VAL A 977 -20.34 -11.58 10.95
N SER A 978 -21.15 -12.08 11.88
CA SER A 978 -21.64 -13.45 11.86
C SER A 978 -23.15 -13.45 12.05
N GLY A 979 -23.84 -14.33 11.35
CA GLY A 979 -25.29 -14.42 11.48
C GLY A 979 -25.80 -15.84 11.25
N THR A 980 -26.94 -16.13 11.86
CA THR A 980 -27.60 -17.44 11.78
C THR A 980 -29.10 -17.25 11.72
N TYR A 981 -29.75 -17.88 10.73
CA TYR A 981 -31.20 -18.01 10.68
C TYR A 981 -31.64 -19.16 11.59
N ALA A 982 -32.53 -18.91 12.55
CA ALA A 982 -33.10 -19.97 13.38
C ALA A 982 -33.89 -20.98 12.51
N ARG A 983 -34.58 -20.48 11.49
CA ARG A 983 -35.14 -21.27 10.39
C ARG A 983 -35.03 -20.49 9.09
N PHE A 984 -34.63 -21.18 8.01
CA PHE A 984 -34.65 -20.62 6.66
C PHE A 984 -35.40 -21.56 5.72
N THR A 985 -36.52 -21.12 5.16
CA THR A 985 -37.38 -21.93 4.30
C THR A 985 -37.48 -21.34 2.90
N VAL A 986 -37.28 -22.18 1.87
CA VAL A 986 -37.51 -21.82 0.47
C VAL A 986 -38.60 -22.73 -0.08
N ARG A 987 -39.68 -22.15 -0.61
CA ARG A 987 -40.82 -22.89 -1.14
C ARG A 987 -40.90 -22.73 -2.65
N ALA A 988 -41.17 -23.82 -3.35
CA ALA A 988 -41.52 -23.82 -4.77
C ALA A 988 -42.85 -24.55 -4.94
N ARG A 989 -43.78 -23.97 -5.71
CA ARG A 989 -45.06 -24.63 -6.04
C ARG A 989 -44.79 -25.86 -6.93
N GLU A 990 -45.39 -26.98 -6.60
CA GLU A 990 -45.34 -28.24 -7.35
C GLU A 990 -46.77 -28.50 -7.83
N GLY A 991 -47.02 -28.53 -9.14
CA GLY A 991 -48.41 -28.65 -9.62
C GLY A 991 -48.55 -29.13 -11.05
N SER A 992 -49.09 -30.35 -11.19
CA SER A 992 -49.82 -30.80 -12.39
C SER A 992 -51.25 -30.26 -12.33
N PRO A 993 -51.98 -30.09 -13.45
CA PRO A 993 -53.41 -29.74 -13.45
C PRO A 993 -54.27 -30.62 -12.50
N THR A 994 -53.81 -31.84 -12.21
CA THR A 994 -54.49 -32.84 -11.36
C THR A 994 -54.23 -32.74 -9.86
N THR A 995 -53.31 -31.89 -9.39
CA THR A 995 -53.07 -31.62 -7.95
C THR A 995 -52.75 -30.15 -7.72
N PRO A 996 -53.75 -29.24 -7.86
CA PRO A 996 -53.56 -27.82 -7.64
C PRO A 996 -53.11 -27.53 -6.21
N GLY A 997 -52.04 -26.74 -6.03
CA GLY A 997 -51.61 -26.22 -4.73
C GLY A 997 -50.54 -27.03 -3.96
N ALA A 998 -50.06 -28.15 -4.49
CA ALA A 998 -48.91 -28.83 -3.88
C ALA A 998 -47.65 -27.93 -3.92
N SER A 999 -46.75 -28.09 -2.94
CA SER A 999 -45.50 -27.34 -2.87
C SER A 999 -44.42 -28.12 -2.16
N VAL A 1000 -43.17 -27.87 -2.53
CA VAL A 1000 -41.98 -28.37 -1.84
C VAL A 1000 -41.40 -27.23 -1.01
N ALA A 1001 -41.26 -27.45 0.30
CA ALA A 1001 -40.62 -26.51 1.21
C ALA A 1001 -39.28 -27.09 1.66
N TYR A 1002 -38.18 -26.48 1.23
CA TYR A 1002 -36.85 -26.81 1.72
C TYR A 1002 -36.55 -25.97 2.98
N SER A 1003 -36.43 -26.61 4.14
CA SER A 1003 -36.30 -25.92 5.44
C SER A 1003 -35.00 -26.28 6.17
N ARG A 1004 -34.16 -25.28 6.45
CA ARG A 1004 -32.97 -25.40 7.31
C ARG A 1004 -33.31 -24.88 8.70
N GLN A 1005 -33.76 -25.77 9.58
CA GLN A 1005 -33.99 -25.52 11.00
C GLN A 1005 -33.18 -26.56 11.79
N ALA A 1006 -32.51 -26.14 12.87
CA ALA A 1006 -31.73 -27.06 13.70
C ALA A 1006 -32.62 -28.20 14.25
N GLY A 1007 -32.24 -29.45 14.01
CA GLY A 1007 -32.99 -30.61 14.50
C GLY A 1007 -32.38 -31.95 14.08
N PRO A 1008 -32.66 -33.03 14.83
CA PRO A 1008 -32.23 -34.38 14.46
C PRO A 1008 -33.04 -34.89 13.25
N VAL A 1009 -32.38 -35.58 12.33
CA VAL A 1009 -33.01 -36.26 11.20
C VAL A 1009 -33.10 -37.75 11.52
N ARG A 1010 -34.32 -38.26 11.59
CA ARG A 1010 -34.62 -39.66 11.91
C ARG A 1010 -35.48 -40.31 10.83
N LEU A 1011 -35.24 -41.58 10.55
CA LEU A 1011 -35.98 -42.37 9.57
C LEU A 1011 -36.04 -43.81 10.07
N ASP A 1012 -37.18 -44.48 9.94
CA ASP A 1012 -37.30 -45.92 10.18
C ASP A 1012 -36.67 -46.65 8.99
N THR A 1013 -35.55 -47.32 9.24
CA THR A 1013 -34.72 -47.92 8.18
C THR A 1013 -34.92 -49.41 8.02
N ASP A 1014 -35.51 -50.12 8.97
CA ASP A 1014 -35.70 -51.57 8.95
C ASP A 1014 -37.16 -52.03 8.99
N ASP A 1015 -38.12 -51.09 9.03
CA ASP A 1015 -39.58 -51.31 9.10
C ASP A 1015 -40.06 -51.82 10.47
N ASP A 1016 -39.29 -51.62 11.54
CA ASP A 1016 -39.66 -52.05 12.90
C ASP A 1016 -40.55 -51.05 13.65
N GLY A 1017 -40.83 -49.88 13.06
CA GLY A 1017 -41.63 -48.81 13.63
C GLY A 1017 -40.83 -47.81 14.48
N THR A 1018 -39.56 -48.06 14.76
CA THR A 1018 -38.63 -47.16 15.43
C THR A 1018 -37.83 -46.35 14.43
N LYS A 1019 -37.54 -45.07 14.73
CA LYS A 1019 -36.81 -44.19 13.80
C LYS A 1019 -35.36 -44.03 14.23
N GLU A 1020 -34.42 -44.53 13.45
CA GLU A 1020 -32.99 -44.41 13.71
C GLU A 1020 -32.47 -43.01 13.39
N LEU A 1021 -31.52 -42.55 14.20
CA LEU A 1021 -30.86 -41.25 14.00
C LEU A 1021 -29.87 -41.34 12.85
N LEU A 1022 -30.17 -40.65 11.75
CA LEU A 1022 -29.27 -40.53 10.60
C LEU A 1022 -28.27 -39.38 10.75
N GLY A 1023 -28.68 -38.30 11.43
CA GLY A 1023 -27.87 -37.11 11.62
C GLY A 1023 -28.68 -35.91 12.03
N ARG A 1024 -28.32 -34.73 11.51
CA ARG A 1024 -28.98 -33.47 11.85
C ARG A 1024 -29.02 -32.49 10.69
N THR A 1025 -30.04 -31.65 10.73
CA THR A 1025 -30.13 -30.41 9.96
C THR A 1025 -29.40 -29.32 10.73
N THR A 1026 -28.51 -28.58 10.08
CA THR A 1026 -27.92 -27.35 10.65
C THR A 1026 -28.68 -26.12 10.14
N PRO A 1027 -28.77 -25.02 10.90
CA PRO A 1027 -29.32 -23.77 10.39
C PRO A 1027 -28.46 -23.20 9.26
N VAL A 1028 -28.97 -22.19 8.54
CA VAL A 1028 -28.14 -21.40 7.61
C VAL A 1028 -27.36 -20.38 8.45
N SER A 1029 -26.04 -20.48 8.43
CA SER A 1029 -25.13 -19.60 9.17
C SER A 1029 -24.02 -19.06 8.27
N PHE A 1030 -23.45 -17.92 8.64
CA PHE A 1030 -22.31 -17.33 7.94
C PHE A 1030 -21.40 -16.54 8.88
N ASP A 1031 -20.13 -16.44 8.50
CA ASP A 1031 -19.15 -15.57 9.09
C ASP A 1031 -18.35 -14.87 7.98
N THR A 1032 -18.38 -13.55 7.93
CA THR A 1032 -17.64 -12.75 6.95
C THR A 1032 -17.11 -11.47 7.59
N GLY A 1033 -16.05 -10.92 7.02
CA GLY A 1033 -15.53 -9.61 7.43
C GLY A 1033 -15.01 -8.80 6.25
N THR A 1034 -14.78 -7.52 6.47
CA THR A 1034 -14.21 -6.61 5.49
C THR A 1034 -13.47 -5.46 6.15
N THR A 1035 -12.68 -4.74 5.35
CA THR A 1035 -11.92 -3.58 5.79
C THR A 1035 -12.28 -2.37 4.93
N VAL A 1036 -12.63 -1.27 5.59
CA VAL A 1036 -12.98 0.01 4.94
C VAL A 1036 -11.93 1.03 5.30
N VAL A 1037 -11.44 1.77 4.30
CA VAL A 1037 -10.47 2.85 4.51
C VAL A 1037 -10.98 4.14 3.90
N VAL A 1038 -10.85 5.23 4.64
CA VAL A 1038 -11.18 6.59 4.19
C VAL A 1038 -9.93 7.45 4.23
N ALA A 1039 -9.79 8.37 3.27
CA ALA A 1039 -8.82 9.46 3.30
C ALA A 1039 -9.54 10.78 3.10
N VAL A 1040 -9.25 11.76 3.94
CA VAL A 1040 -9.71 13.15 3.82
C VAL A 1040 -8.51 14.10 3.69
N PRO A 1041 -8.66 15.30 3.12
CA PRO A 1041 -7.57 16.27 3.04
C PRO A 1041 -7.05 16.69 4.43
N PRO A 1042 -5.88 17.37 4.52
CA PRO A 1042 -5.35 17.79 5.81
C PRO A 1042 -6.21 18.91 6.43
N GLY A 1043 -6.11 19.07 7.75
CA GLY A 1043 -6.82 20.11 8.52
C GLY A 1043 -8.18 19.67 9.08
N LYS A 1044 -8.97 20.65 9.53
CA LYS A 1044 -10.28 20.46 10.20
C LYS A 1044 -10.22 19.39 11.30
N THR A 1045 -11.18 18.49 11.35
CA THR A 1045 -11.38 17.45 12.38
C THR A 1045 -10.84 16.09 11.94
N GLY A 1046 -10.35 15.96 10.70
CA GLY A 1046 -9.89 14.67 10.17
C GLY A 1046 -11.07 13.71 9.92
N VAL A 1047 -10.86 12.41 10.18
CA VAL A 1047 -11.90 11.39 9.97
C VAL A 1047 -11.73 10.21 10.93
N GLY A 1048 -12.77 9.82 11.65
CA GLY A 1048 -12.74 8.71 12.59
C GLY A 1048 -13.77 8.78 13.70
N ASP A 1049 -13.91 7.69 14.46
CA ASP A 1049 -14.85 7.65 15.58
C ASP A 1049 -14.25 8.43 16.77
N VAL A 1050 -15.04 9.31 17.38
CA VAL A 1050 -14.61 10.21 18.46
C VAL A 1050 -15.33 9.95 19.79
N ASP A 1051 -16.06 8.84 19.89
CA ASP A 1051 -16.77 8.44 21.12
C ASP A 1051 -15.88 7.75 22.16
N GLY A 1052 -14.64 7.40 21.79
CA GLY A 1052 -13.65 6.69 22.60
C GLY A 1052 -13.76 5.17 22.57
N ASN A 1053 -14.63 4.58 21.75
CA ASN A 1053 -14.81 3.14 21.66
C ASN A 1053 -14.15 2.57 20.39
N ALA A 1054 -12.88 2.17 20.49
CA ALA A 1054 -12.13 1.67 19.34
C ALA A 1054 -12.61 0.29 18.85
N ASP A 1055 -13.13 -0.56 19.74
CA ASP A 1055 -13.55 -1.95 19.46
C ASP A 1055 -15.03 -2.11 19.87
N GLU A 1056 -15.93 -1.66 18.98
CA GLU A 1056 -17.37 -1.73 19.21
C GLU A 1056 -17.87 -3.16 18.96
N ARG A 1057 -18.22 -3.87 20.03
CA ARG A 1057 -18.75 -5.24 19.97
C ARG A 1057 -20.25 -5.27 20.24
N SER A 1058 -21.01 -5.97 19.41
CA SER A 1058 -22.42 -6.21 19.68
C SER A 1058 -22.59 -7.17 20.88
N PRO A 1059 -23.75 -7.17 21.56
CA PRO A 1059 -24.00 -8.10 22.67
C PRO A 1059 -23.83 -9.58 22.29
N GLY A 1060 -24.18 -9.94 21.05
CA GLY A 1060 -23.98 -11.29 20.51
C GLY A 1060 -22.51 -11.65 20.25
N TRP A 1061 -21.67 -10.66 19.92
CA TRP A 1061 -20.24 -10.86 19.77
C TRP A 1061 -19.53 -11.02 21.11
N SER A 1062 -19.87 -10.19 22.10
CA SER A 1062 -19.29 -10.24 23.45
C SER A 1062 -19.67 -11.51 24.20
N ASN A 1063 -20.90 -12.02 24.02
CA ASN A 1063 -21.41 -13.22 24.68
C ASN A 1063 -21.40 -14.44 23.73
N ARG A 1064 -20.40 -14.52 22.84
CA ARG A 1064 -20.35 -15.57 21.81
C ARG A 1064 -20.40 -16.99 22.40
N SER A 1065 -19.72 -17.24 23.52
CA SER A 1065 -19.78 -18.52 24.25
C SER A 1065 -21.18 -18.95 24.68
N ASP A 1066 -22.06 -17.98 24.91
CA ASP A 1066 -23.39 -18.19 25.45
C ASP A 1066 -24.45 -18.18 24.35
N ASN A 1067 -24.06 -17.94 23.09
CA ASN A 1067 -24.95 -17.94 21.96
C ASN A 1067 -25.12 -19.38 21.44
N PRO A 1068 -26.32 -20.00 21.54
CA PRO A 1068 -26.54 -21.37 21.09
C PRO A 1068 -26.38 -21.56 19.57
N PHE A 1069 -26.21 -20.47 18.82
CA PHE A 1069 -25.94 -20.46 17.38
C PHE A 1069 -24.47 -20.17 17.03
N ASP A 1070 -23.58 -19.97 18.02
CA ASP A 1070 -22.13 -19.82 17.83
C ASP A 1070 -21.43 -21.17 18.10
N ALA A 1071 -21.40 -22.05 17.09
CA ALA A 1071 -20.71 -23.34 17.22
C ALA A 1071 -19.18 -23.13 17.18
N ALA A 1072 -18.45 -23.78 18.10
CA ALA A 1072 -16.97 -23.75 18.14
C ALA A 1072 -16.33 -24.14 16.79
N ASP A 1073 -16.96 -25.04 16.03
CA ASP A 1073 -16.57 -25.45 14.68
C ASP A 1073 -16.46 -24.29 13.66
N LEU A 1074 -17.10 -23.14 13.91
CA LEU A 1074 -17.04 -21.94 13.06
C LEU A 1074 -15.91 -20.97 13.47
N ARG A 1075 -15.30 -21.16 14.65
CA ARG A 1075 -14.28 -20.25 15.22
C ARG A 1075 -12.89 -20.44 14.61
N ASP A 1076 -12.56 -21.68 14.24
CA ASP A 1076 -11.24 -22.01 13.67
C ASP A 1076 -11.08 -21.56 12.22
N ASP A 1077 -12.20 -21.16 11.59
CA ASP A 1077 -12.35 -21.15 10.13
C ASP A 1077 -12.97 -19.84 9.63
N HIS A 1078 -12.60 -18.72 10.26
CA HIS A 1078 -13.05 -17.38 9.89
C HIS A 1078 -12.74 -17.11 8.40
N ALA A 1079 -13.67 -16.55 7.61
CA ALA A 1079 -13.46 -16.28 6.18
C ALA A 1079 -12.21 -15.42 5.89
N LEU A 1080 -11.77 -14.59 6.85
CA LEU A 1080 -10.54 -13.83 6.74
C LEU A 1080 -9.26 -14.69 6.91
N ARG A 1081 -9.34 -15.85 7.56
CA ARG A 1081 -8.27 -16.84 7.74
C ARG A 1081 -8.24 -17.91 6.64
N ARG A 1082 -9.39 -18.33 6.10
CA ARG A 1082 -9.51 -19.35 5.02
C ARG A 1082 -8.79 -18.99 3.71
N ASP A 1083 -8.60 -17.70 3.43
CA ASP A 1083 -7.85 -17.21 2.25
C ASP A 1083 -6.32 -17.31 2.40
N ARG A 1084 -5.80 -17.77 3.55
CA ARG A 1084 -4.40 -18.19 3.63
C ARG A 1084 -4.28 -19.43 2.76
N ARG A 1085 -3.56 -19.33 1.63
CA ARG A 1085 -3.17 -20.51 0.85
C ARG A 1085 -2.75 -21.61 1.83
N PRO A 1086 -3.25 -22.86 1.70
CA PRO A 1086 -2.73 -23.94 2.50
C PRO A 1086 -1.22 -23.95 2.28
N ARG A 1087 -0.45 -23.88 3.37
CA ARG A 1087 0.94 -24.35 3.30
C ARG A 1087 0.81 -25.80 2.82
N ARG A 1088 1.38 -26.08 1.64
CA ARG A 1088 1.85 -27.45 1.36
C ARG A 1088 2.75 -27.77 2.54
N ASP A 1089 2.30 -28.63 3.44
CA ASP A 1089 3.09 -29.37 4.44
C ASP A 1089 2.20 -30.14 5.46
N ASP A 1090 0.87 -30.14 5.33
CA ASP A 1090 0.01 -31.05 6.11
C ASP A 1090 -0.58 -32.15 5.22
N ALA A 1091 0.29 -33.06 4.82
CA ALA A 1091 -0.07 -34.39 4.36
C ALA A 1091 0.68 -35.40 5.24
N ASP A 1092 0.39 -35.41 6.54
CA ASP A 1092 0.50 -36.64 7.32
C ASP A 1092 -0.40 -36.57 8.56
N GLY A 1093 -1.42 -37.43 8.54
CA GLY A 1093 -2.39 -37.53 9.61
C GLY A 1093 -1.79 -38.19 10.83
N THR A 1094 -1.61 -37.43 11.91
CA THR A 1094 -1.61 -37.97 13.27
C THR A 1094 -2.34 -37.01 14.23
N PRO A 1095 -3.34 -37.51 14.99
CA PRO A 1095 -4.03 -36.70 15.98
C PRO A 1095 -3.15 -36.54 17.23
N ARG A 1096 -2.72 -35.31 17.52
CA ARG A 1096 -2.06 -34.98 18.79
C ARG A 1096 -3.10 -34.89 19.91
N THR A 1097 -3.08 -35.89 20.78
CA THR A 1097 -3.73 -35.91 22.09
C THR A 1097 -3.11 -34.84 23.00
N VAL A 1098 -3.96 -33.94 23.51
CA VAL A 1098 -3.61 -33.02 24.61
C VAL A 1098 -3.80 -33.79 25.92
N ARG A 1099 -2.72 -33.96 26.69
CA ARG A 1099 -2.78 -34.36 28.09
C ARG A 1099 -2.06 -33.31 28.93
N GLY A 1100 -2.78 -32.72 29.87
CA GLY A 1100 -2.24 -31.77 30.83
C GLY A 1100 -1.37 -32.43 31.89
N GLY A 1101 -0.55 -31.61 32.54
CA GLY A 1101 0.24 -31.94 33.72
C GLY A 1101 0.96 -30.69 34.22
N ALA A 1102 0.50 -30.15 35.34
CA ALA A 1102 1.18 -29.13 36.12
C ALA A 1102 2.42 -29.73 36.83
N LEU A 1103 3.43 -28.89 37.13
CA LEU A 1103 4.20 -28.84 38.39
C LEU A 1103 5.51 -28.03 38.22
N GLY A 1104 5.80 -27.17 39.19
CA GLY A 1104 7.08 -27.22 39.91
C GLY A 1104 8.12 -26.14 39.63
N ASP A 1105 8.35 -25.31 40.65
CA ASP A 1105 9.46 -24.39 40.87
C ASP A 1105 10.86 -25.03 40.91
N ASP A 1106 11.86 -24.13 40.94
CA ASP A 1106 13.27 -24.24 41.31
C ASP A 1106 14.30 -24.75 40.29
N ILE A 1107 15.29 -23.88 40.00
CA ILE A 1107 16.70 -24.05 40.39
C ILE A 1107 17.51 -22.77 40.09
N VAL A 1108 18.10 -22.23 41.16
CA VAL A 1108 19.19 -21.24 41.20
C VAL A 1108 20.52 -21.96 41.02
N GLY A 1109 21.47 -21.44 40.22
CA GLY A 1109 22.82 -22.06 40.20
C GLY A 1109 23.86 -21.61 39.16
N ARG A 1110 24.24 -20.33 39.18
CA ARG A 1110 25.63 -19.80 39.15
C ARG A 1110 26.78 -20.65 38.53
N TYR A 1111 27.38 -20.17 37.43
CA TYR A 1111 28.82 -20.20 37.10
C TYR A 1111 29.08 -19.21 35.94
N ARG A 1112 30.21 -18.52 35.73
CA ARG A 1112 31.21 -17.76 36.50
C ARG A 1112 32.04 -17.02 35.43
N ARG A 1113 32.44 -15.77 35.70
CA ARG A 1113 33.34 -14.95 34.86
C ARG A 1113 34.69 -15.62 34.56
N GLY A 1114 35.24 -15.31 33.39
CA GLY A 1114 36.68 -15.22 33.13
C GLY A 1114 36.92 -14.23 31.98
N GLY A 1115 37.55 -13.10 32.28
CA GLY A 1115 37.99 -12.09 31.30
C GLY A 1115 39.46 -12.28 30.93
N GLY A 1116 39.89 -11.60 29.86
CA GLY A 1116 41.31 -11.49 29.50
C GLY A 1116 41.54 -11.12 28.03
N THR A 1117 41.85 -9.84 27.82
CA THR A 1117 42.48 -9.16 26.68
C THR A 1117 43.69 -9.91 26.09
N ASP A 1118 44.09 -9.80 24.82
CA ASP A 1118 44.68 -8.63 24.14
C ASP A 1118 44.91 -8.97 22.63
N GLY A 1119 44.59 -8.11 21.64
CA GLY A 1119 45.57 -7.40 20.78
C GLY A 1119 46.01 -8.23 19.54
N THR A 1120 46.13 -7.79 18.29
CA THR A 1120 46.12 -6.47 17.63
C THR A 1120 46.08 -6.70 16.09
N ARG A 1121 45.59 -5.69 15.38
CA ARG A 1121 45.53 -5.50 13.91
C ARG A 1121 46.92 -5.36 13.23
N PRO A 1122 47.03 -5.33 11.89
CA PRO A 1122 46.65 -4.16 11.05
C PRO A 1122 45.38 -4.32 10.21
#